data_AF-A0A4R2ENJ7-F1
#
_entry.id   AF-A0A4R2ENJ7-F1
#
_cell.length_a   1.000
_cell.length_b   1.000
_cell.length_c   1.000
_cell.angle_alpha   90.00
_cell.angle_beta   90.00
_cell.angle_gamma   90.00
#
_symmetry.space_group_name_H-M   'P 1'
#
loop_
_entity.id
_entity.type
_entity.pdbx_description
1 polymer ?
#
loop_
_entity_poly.entity_id
_entity_poly.type
_entity_poly.pdbx_seq_one_letter_code
_entity_poly.pdbx_strand_id
1 'polypeptide(L)'
;MKKALLILLSGLLLGCSTQKNTLVSRTYHNVTARYNYLFNAKESYNESISKYSKEYPFAYTSLLPVFLFSDKQAPSKTAEGMDRAILKSGMLIKYHSITAKPRNAKQNTPAQRAFYNQREFCKYVDDAYLYIAKANAFQHEYGKAQQAIDQILLNYPNTETKADAQIWQGIIAGAEGDLIQYGSALGTASQLKGLSKKQAALLRAAWADYHIKKNDYSKAIENLEQAVFFETSKVDRNRYRYILGQLYLQTNKKQQAAATFHKVARSTSSYEMAFNAQLDEARSYTTGSTSDLKNILLKMAKSERNAPYRDQIYYTIGKIYQQDKNEKEARNFYAKSISSSAPTSSQRGVTYVALADMAYDKKDFVQAQSYYDSATLNLDSGHPMYNEAQLRSNKLGRLAENMREYQRLDSLLKMSELSETDLNKVIDSKIAFLTEQQNKAQEEANTQRQYLMNQNSLSLNTNQSGSWYFYNQSTLAFGAAEFKMRWGQRKLEDNWRRRNKGTLEQLAEEQKEEEKMKEDNLSPLSREFYLKDIPKSAAERQKYVDQKQTALINVAEAYRADAEEPHQAIETLNGLMSEKISDANELKAYSTYYQSYLAVNNLSEAQRYKELILNKHPKSGLAQSFSNSQHSTDSQSPVVSEALAKCVELLNASKYNECLSLANQHSTTAGALAPQFALVRAMATGGLLGKDAYRKELSAIISQYPNSEAAKTALEYLNQLDKQTLKLINSTDSAEKSNQTPTKSASITSYRVSEACHITILVIPNTANFNQLKFNLVSLNLELSPEQELNISKQQFDSENDILVISPFNSKKKAMDYYYNLIQKQSIITQAGIDKFATFAISCENLEILLKEKNLEGYAGFFFNSYLK
;
A
#
# COMPACT_ATOMS: atom_id res chain seq x y z
N MET A 1 24.25 -75.17 20.22
CA MET A 1 23.35 -73.99 20.16
C MET A 1 23.82 -72.80 21.01
N LYS A 2 24.06 -72.93 22.33
CA LYS A 2 24.48 -71.78 23.17
C LYS A 2 25.75 -71.06 22.72
N LYS A 3 26.79 -71.78 22.26
CA LYS A 3 28.04 -71.17 21.73
C LYS A 3 27.82 -70.42 20.39
N ALA A 4 26.97 -70.95 19.51
CA ALA A 4 26.62 -70.28 18.25
C ALA A 4 25.79 -69.01 18.49
N LEU A 5 24.86 -69.05 19.46
CA LEU A 5 24.10 -67.88 19.90
C LEU A 5 25.02 -66.82 20.53
N LEU A 6 26.00 -67.23 21.34
CA LEU A 6 26.97 -66.32 21.96
C LEU A 6 27.88 -65.68 20.91
N ILE A 7 28.35 -66.44 19.92
CA ILE A 7 29.15 -65.93 18.79
C ILE A 7 28.33 -64.98 17.92
N LEU A 8 27.04 -65.28 17.68
CA LEU A 8 26.12 -64.38 16.97
C LEU A 8 25.89 -63.07 17.76
N LEU A 9 25.73 -63.16 19.09
CA LEU A 9 25.56 -62.01 19.99
C LEU A 9 26.85 -61.17 20.10
N SER A 10 28.03 -61.81 20.15
CA SER A 10 29.34 -61.15 20.12
C SER A 10 29.61 -60.48 18.77
N GLY A 11 29.17 -61.08 17.66
CA GLY A 11 29.23 -60.50 16.32
C GLY A 11 28.34 -59.25 16.17
N LEU A 12 27.17 -59.25 16.81
CA LEU A 12 26.27 -58.09 16.88
C LEU A 12 26.88 -56.94 17.70
N LEU A 13 27.57 -57.22 18.81
CA LEU A 13 28.23 -56.20 19.64
C LEU A 13 29.46 -55.58 18.95
N LEU A 14 30.15 -56.32 18.08
CA LEU A 14 31.29 -55.83 17.29
C LEU A 14 30.89 -54.99 16.06
N GLY A 15 29.61 -55.03 15.65
CA GLY A 15 29.07 -54.29 14.51
C GLY A 15 28.72 -52.82 14.78
N CYS A 16 28.72 -52.39 16.04
CA CYS A 16 28.22 -51.07 16.48
C CYS A 16 29.28 -49.94 16.51
N SER A 17 30.54 -50.21 16.17
CA SER A 17 31.61 -49.20 16.26
C SER A 17 31.83 -48.47 14.94
N THR A 18 31.67 -47.14 14.97
CA THR A 18 32.03 -46.24 13.85
C THR A 18 33.53 -46.13 13.62
N GLN A 19 34.36 -46.57 14.58
CA GLN A 19 35.83 -46.58 14.46
C GLN A 19 36.34 -47.74 13.60
N LYS A 20 35.48 -48.73 13.28
CA LYS A 20 35.82 -49.86 12.40
C LYS A 20 34.99 -49.80 11.12
N ASN A 21 35.65 -49.68 9.97
CA ASN A 21 34.99 -49.71 8.66
C ASN A 21 35.10 -51.11 8.00
N THR A 22 34.18 -51.99 8.37
CA THR A 22 34.00 -53.32 7.78
C THR A 22 32.69 -53.38 6.99
N LEU A 23 32.49 -54.40 6.15
CA LEU A 23 31.21 -54.56 5.45
C LEU A 23 30.03 -54.70 6.43
N VAL A 24 30.21 -55.46 7.52
CA VAL A 24 29.18 -55.69 8.53
C VAL A 24 28.86 -54.41 9.30
N SER A 25 29.87 -53.74 9.87
CA SER A 25 29.66 -52.48 10.60
C SER A 25 29.08 -51.38 9.71
N ARG A 26 29.59 -51.21 8.49
CA ARG A 26 29.05 -50.23 7.53
C ARG A 26 27.61 -50.53 7.15
N THR A 27 27.25 -51.79 6.96
CA THR A 27 25.86 -52.19 6.68
C THR A 27 24.95 -51.89 7.87
N TYR A 28 25.38 -52.23 9.09
CA TYR A 28 24.64 -51.93 10.31
C TYR A 28 24.38 -50.43 10.49
N HIS A 29 25.42 -49.60 10.37
CA HIS A 29 25.27 -48.14 10.50
C HIS A 29 24.41 -47.57 9.37
N ASN A 30 24.53 -48.05 8.13
CA ASN A 30 23.67 -47.60 7.03
C ASN A 30 22.18 -47.94 7.26
N VAL A 31 21.87 -49.16 7.69
CA VAL A 31 20.48 -49.58 7.95
C VAL A 31 19.91 -48.77 9.11
N THR A 32 20.65 -48.68 10.22
CA THR A 32 20.20 -47.94 11.41
C THR A 32 20.06 -46.44 11.12
N ALA A 33 21.02 -45.82 10.43
CA ALA A 33 20.95 -44.43 10.01
C ALA A 33 19.71 -44.15 9.16
N ARG A 34 19.43 -45.01 8.16
CA ARG A 34 18.29 -44.84 7.25
C ARG A 34 16.95 -44.92 7.98
N TYR A 35 16.72 -46.01 8.71
CA TYR A 35 15.38 -46.33 9.21
C TYR A 35 15.08 -45.72 10.58
N ASN A 36 16.08 -45.46 11.42
CA ASN A 36 15.85 -44.90 12.76
C ASN A 36 16.04 -43.38 12.81
N TYR A 37 16.89 -42.80 11.98
CA TYR A 37 17.22 -41.38 12.08
C TYR A 37 16.75 -40.60 10.85
N LEU A 38 17.22 -40.96 9.65
CA LEU A 38 16.87 -40.22 8.43
C LEU A 38 15.37 -40.29 8.12
N PHE A 39 14.76 -41.47 8.23
CA PHE A 39 13.32 -41.63 8.06
C PHE A 39 12.55 -40.71 9.00
N ASN A 40 12.88 -40.73 10.31
CA ASN A 40 12.22 -39.88 11.31
C ASN A 40 12.46 -38.39 11.07
N ALA A 41 13.66 -37.99 10.62
CA ALA A 41 13.95 -36.60 10.27
C ALA A 41 13.10 -36.13 9.08
N LYS A 42 13.04 -36.96 8.03
CA LYS A 42 12.27 -36.70 6.82
C LYS A 42 10.77 -36.64 7.07
N GLU A 43 10.22 -37.59 7.80
CA GLU A 43 8.78 -37.61 8.12
C GLU A 43 8.41 -36.38 8.94
N SER A 44 9.17 -36.07 9.99
CA SER A 44 8.95 -34.87 10.83
C SER A 44 8.97 -33.57 10.01
N TYR A 45 9.94 -33.43 9.11
CA TYR A 45 10.03 -32.29 8.21
C TYR A 45 8.82 -32.21 7.24
N ASN A 46 8.48 -33.32 6.59
CA ASN A 46 7.40 -33.35 5.60
C ASN A 46 6.01 -33.15 6.22
N GLU A 47 5.74 -33.77 7.37
CA GLU A 47 4.48 -33.61 8.10
C GLU A 47 4.27 -32.17 8.55
N SER A 48 5.32 -31.54 9.09
CA SER A 48 5.29 -30.14 9.52
C SER A 48 4.99 -29.19 8.35
N ILE A 49 5.67 -29.36 7.22
CA ILE A 49 5.42 -28.53 6.02
C ILE A 49 4.03 -28.82 5.45
N SER A 50 3.60 -30.08 5.42
CA SER A 50 2.27 -30.42 4.93
C SER A 50 1.18 -29.80 5.80
N LYS A 51 1.35 -29.80 7.14
CA LYS A 51 0.43 -29.14 8.06
C LYS A 51 0.41 -27.65 7.84
N TYR A 52 1.59 -27.03 7.82
CA TYR A 52 1.73 -25.60 7.60
C TYR A 52 1.13 -25.15 6.26
N SER A 53 1.39 -25.88 5.17
CA SER A 53 0.82 -25.57 3.85
C SER A 53 -0.70 -25.71 3.79
N LYS A 54 -1.32 -26.56 4.62
CA LYS A 54 -2.79 -26.70 4.68
C LYS A 54 -3.44 -25.57 5.47
N GLU A 55 -2.76 -25.12 6.53
CA GLU A 55 -3.23 -24.05 7.41
C GLU A 55 -2.83 -22.65 6.92
N TYR A 56 -1.99 -22.57 5.88
CA TYR A 56 -1.46 -21.31 5.36
C TYR A 56 -2.59 -20.41 4.81
N PRO A 57 -2.76 -19.19 5.34
CA PRO A 57 -3.81 -18.28 4.89
C PRO A 57 -3.39 -17.57 3.59
N PHE A 58 -3.49 -18.27 2.46
CA PHE A 58 -3.15 -17.71 1.16
C PHE A 58 -4.00 -16.47 0.82
N ALA A 59 -3.35 -15.35 0.57
CA ALA A 59 -3.97 -14.15 0.02
C ALA A 59 -4.02 -14.25 -1.50
N TYR A 60 -5.08 -14.88 -2.04
CA TYR A 60 -5.22 -15.15 -3.48
C TYR A 60 -5.34 -13.88 -4.36
N THR A 61 -5.62 -12.73 -3.76
CA THR A 61 -5.62 -11.41 -4.42
C THR A 61 -4.21 -10.88 -4.70
N SER A 62 -3.18 -11.49 -4.12
CA SER A 62 -1.76 -11.17 -4.31
C SER A 62 -1.00 -12.37 -4.86
N LEU A 63 0.13 -12.14 -5.53
CA LEU A 63 0.98 -13.22 -6.03
C LEU A 63 1.39 -14.16 -4.88
N LEU A 64 1.03 -15.44 -4.97
CA LEU A 64 1.34 -16.39 -3.90
C LEU A 64 2.87 -16.66 -3.85
N PRO A 65 3.44 -16.88 -2.67
CA PRO A 65 4.86 -17.19 -2.54
C PRO A 65 5.20 -18.54 -3.19
N VAL A 66 6.30 -18.58 -3.94
CA VAL A 66 6.79 -19.84 -4.55
C VAL A 66 7.19 -20.83 -3.46
N PHE A 67 7.85 -20.34 -2.41
CA PHE A 67 8.26 -21.11 -1.24
C PHE A 67 7.64 -20.56 0.04
N LEU A 68 7.07 -21.43 0.87
CA LEU A 68 6.37 -21.00 2.09
C LEU A 68 7.30 -20.62 3.24
N PHE A 69 8.56 -21.07 3.23
CA PHE A 69 9.48 -20.76 4.32
C PHE A 69 9.80 -19.26 4.40
N SER A 70 9.58 -18.46 3.34
CA SER A 70 9.81 -17.01 3.37
C SER A 70 8.77 -16.24 4.20
N ASP A 71 7.72 -16.92 4.65
CA ASP A 71 6.69 -16.34 5.50
C ASP A 71 7.21 -16.08 6.92
N LYS A 72 6.85 -14.94 7.51
CA LYS A 72 7.29 -14.53 8.85
C LYS A 72 6.80 -15.47 9.97
N GLN A 73 5.70 -16.19 9.76
CA GLN A 73 5.17 -17.15 10.74
C GLN A 73 5.73 -18.56 10.56
N ALA A 74 6.48 -18.84 9.48
CA ALA A 74 7.02 -20.18 9.22
C ALA A 74 7.83 -20.73 10.42
N PRO A 75 8.73 -19.97 11.08
CA PRO A 75 9.50 -20.49 12.23
C PRO A 75 8.61 -20.95 13.38
N SER A 76 7.63 -20.13 13.79
CA SER A 76 6.75 -20.45 14.91
C SER A 76 5.78 -21.58 14.60
N LYS A 77 5.30 -21.66 13.36
CA LYS A 77 4.33 -22.69 12.92
C LYS A 77 4.96 -24.04 12.64
N THR A 78 6.27 -24.10 12.38
CA THR A 78 6.97 -25.34 12.00
C THR A 78 7.99 -25.83 13.04
N ALA A 79 8.28 -25.03 14.08
CA ALA A 79 9.33 -25.28 15.08
C ALA A 79 9.46 -26.73 15.54
N GLU A 80 8.38 -27.33 16.06
CA GLU A 80 8.40 -28.70 16.61
C GLU A 80 8.92 -29.74 15.58
N GLY A 81 8.42 -29.66 14.36
CA GLY A 81 8.80 -30.59 13.30
C GLY A 81 10.22 -30.36 12.79
N MET A 82 10.63 -29.09 12.72
CA MET A 82 11.98 -28.69 12.31
C MET A 82 13.02 -29.07 13.36
N ASP A 83 12.76 -28.82 14.64
CA ASP A 83 13.64 -29.19 15.76
C ASP A 83 13.86 -30.70 15.80
N ARG A 84 12.79 -31.48 15.64
CA ARG A 84 12.89 -32.94 15.58
C ARG A 84 13.66 -33.41 14.34
N ALA A 85 13.49 -32.76 13.19
CA ALA A 85 14.26 -33.07 11.99
C ALA A 85 15.77 -32.78 12.19
N ILE A 86 16.11 -31.64 12.79
CA ILE A 86 17.48 -31.25 13.13
C ILE A 86 18.07 -32.25 14.14
N LEU A 87 17.34 -32.57 15.21
CA LEU A 87 17.78 -33.50 16.25
C LEU A 87 18.09 -34.89 15.68
N LYS A 88 17.16 -35.45 14.90
CA LYS A 88 17.34 -36.80 14.32
C LYS A 88 18.48 -36.84 13.30
N SER A 89 18.62 -35.79 12.49
CA SER A 89 19.74 -35.64 11.56
C SER A 89 21.08 -35.50 12.29
N GLY A 90 21.14 -34.68 13.35
CA GLY A 90 22.32 -34.53 14.19
C GLY A 90 22.71 -35.83 14.90
N MET A 91 21.74 -36.60 15.39
CA MET A 91 21.98 -37.94 15.95
C MET A 91 22.52 -38.93 14.91
N LEU A 92 22.02 -38.88 13.66
CA LEU A 92 22.56 -39.69 12.57
C LEU A 92 24.05 -39.39 12.38
N ILE A 93 24.40 -38.11 12.24
CA ILE A 93 25.78 -37.67 12.04
C ILE A 93 26.63 -38.11 13.24
N LYS A 94 26.18 -37.85 14.46
CA LYS A 94 26.93 -38.15 15.70
C LYS A 94 27.20 -39.65 15.88
N TYR A 95 26.22 -40.52 15.63
CA TYR A 95 26.31 -41.95 15.98
C TYR A 95 26.61 -42.87 14.79
N HIS A 96 26.45 -42.40 13.56
CA HIS A 96 26.58 -43.25 12.36
C HIS A 96 27.58 -42.73 11.33
N SER A 97 28.18 -41.55 11.50
CA SER A 97 29.30 -41.13 10.66
C SER A 97 30.47 -42.10 10.80
N ILE A 98 31.01 -42.56 9.67
CA ILE A 98 32.15 -43.46 9.57
C ILE A 98 33.20 -42.76 8.71
N THR A 99 34.17 -42.12 9.36
CA THR A 99 35.32 -41.48 8.70
C THR A 99 36.54 -42.40 8.61
N ALA A 100 36.54 -43.52 9.35
CA ALA A 100 37.63 -44.48 9.36
C ALA A 100 37.79 -45.18 7.99
N LYS A 101 39.02 -45.25 7.47
CA LYS A 101 39.32 -45.95 6.21
C LYS A 101 39.18 -47.47 6.36
N PRO A 102 38.73 -48.18 5.32
CA PRO A 102 38.62 -49.63 5.35
C PRO A 102 40.02 -50.27 5.22
N ARG A 103 40.44 -51.06 6.23
CA ARG A 103 41.82 -51.59 6.35
C ARG A 103 42.28 -52.46 5.17
N ASN A 104 41.38 -53.29 4.63
CA ASN A 104 41.71 -54.29 3.61
C ASN A 104 40.98 -54.04 2.27
N ALA A 105 40.64 -52.79 1.96
CA ALA A 105 39.98 -52.48 0.70
C ALA A 105 40.95 -52.57 -0.48
N LYS A 106 40.58 -53.32 -1.52
CA LYS A 106 41.29 -53.33 -2.81
C LYS A 106 41.24 -51.93 -3.43
N GLN A 107 42.28 -51.55 -4.18
CA GLN A 107 42.44 -50.23 -4.82
C GLN A 107 42.87 -50.34 -6.29
N ASN A 108 42.58 -51.48 -6.91
CA ASN A 108 43.13 -51.85 -8.21
C ASN A 108 42.36 -51.17 -9.36
N THR A 109 41.09 -50.82 -9.15
CA THR A 109 40.24 -50.16 -10.14
C THR A 109 39.94 -48.70 -9.76
N PRO A 110 39.59 -47.83 -10.73
CA PRO A 110 39.16 -46.46 -10.44
C PRO A 110 38.02 -46.39 -9.41
N ALA A 111 37.01 -47.27 -9.53
CA ALA A 111 35.89 -47.34 -8.59
C ALA A 111 36.34 -47.73 -7.17
N GLN A 112 37.28 -48.66 -7.06
CA GLN A 112 37.86 -49.08 -5.77
C GLN A 112 38.69 -47.97 -5.12
N ARG A 113 39.48 -47.23 -5.90
CA ARG A 113 40.20 -46.03 -5.43
C ARG A 113 39.23 -44.94 -4.99
N ALA A 114 38.20 -44.68 -5.78
CA ALA A 114 37.16 -43.70 -5.44
C ALA A 114 36.47 -44.05 -4.13
N PHE A 115 36.11 -45.33 -3.92
CA PHE A 115 35.55 -45.83 -2.67
C PHE A 115 36.53 -45.64 -1.49
N TYR A 116 37.78 -46.07 -1.62
CA TYR A 116 38.78 -45.90 -0.55
C TYR A 116 39.02 -44.43 -0.18
N ASN A 117 38.95 -43.54 -1.17
CA ASN A 117 39.21 -42.11 -1.00
C ASN A 117 38.01 -41.33 -0.43
N GLN A 118 36.85 -41.94 -0.23
CA GLN A 118 35.72 -41.29 0.44
C GLN A 118 36.08 -40.80 1.84
N ARG A 119 35.59 -39.61 2.21
CA ARG A 119 35.77 -39.04 3.56
C ARG A 119 34.75 -39.58 4.56
N GLU A 120 33.64 -40.08 4.05
CA GLU A 120 32.51 -40.61 4.81
C GLU A 120 32.02 -41.89 4.13
N PHE A 121 31.77 -42.94 4.91
CA PHE A 121 31.39 -44.27 4.43
C PHE A 121 29.95 -44.66 4.81
N CYS A 122 29.28 -43.88 5.65
CA CYS A 122 27.85 -43.95 5.87
C CYS A 122 27.11 -43.15 4.79
N LYS A 123 26.21 -43.82 4.07
CA LYS A 123 25.58 -43.30 2.85
C LYS A 123 24.68 -42.08 3.09
N TYR A 124 24.17 -41.90 4.31
CA TYR A 124 23.04 -41.00 4.61
C TYR A 124 23.43 -39.75 5.41
N VAL A 125 24.73 -39.50 5.56
CA VAL A 125 25.23 -38.36 6.36
C VAL A 125 25.02 -37.04 5.61
N ASP A 126 25.21 -37.02 4.30
CA ASP A 126 24.88 -35.89 3.44
C ASP A 126 23.38 -35.59 3.39
N ASP A 127 22.53 -36.64 3.31
CA ASP A 127 21.08 -36.49 3.46
C ASP A 127 20.71 -35.83 4.80
N ALA A 128 21.37 -36.22 5.89
CA ALA A 128 21.14 -35.63 7.21
C ALA A 128 21.51 -34.14 7.25
N TYR A 129 22.66 -33.76 6.69
CA TYR A 129 23.01 -32.33 6.54
C TYR A 129 21.98 -31.58 5.69
N LEU A 130 21.45 -32.19 4.63
CA LEU A 130 20.44 -31.54 3.79
C LEU A 130 19.15 -31.26 4.57
N TYR A 131 18.72 -32.18 5.43
CA TYR A 131 17.55 -31.95 6.30
C TYR A 131 17.82 -30.93 7.40
N ILE A 132 19.05 -30.86 7.94
CA ILE A 132 19.46 -29.77 8.84
C ILE A 132 19.35 -28.43 8.11
N ALA A 133 19.87 -28.32 6.90
CA ALA A 133 19.83 -27.10 6.11
C ALA A 133 18.39 -26.63 5.86
N LYS A 134 17.56 -27.53 5.34
CA LYS A 134 16.15 -27.27 5.05
C LYS A 134 15.36 -26.86 6.30
N ALA A 135 15.56 -27.56 7.42
CA ALA A 135 14.85 -27.25 8.65
C ALA A 135 15.26 -25.90 9.23
N ASN A 136 16.57 -25.58 9.23
CA ASN A 136 17.05 -24.25 9.66
C ASN A 136 16.55 -23.13 8.74
N ALA A 137 16.43 -23.37 7.43
CA ALA A 137 15.84 -22.39 6.51
C ALA A 137 14.37 -22.07 6.85
N PHE A 138 13.56 -23.08 7.25
CA PHE A 138 12.20 -22.86 7.75
C PHE A 138 12.14 -22.15 9.11
N GLN A 139 13.18 -22.31 9.94
CA GLN A 139 13.33 -21.57 11.20
C GLN A 139 13.94 -20.17 11.03
N HIS A 140 14.25 -19.75 9.79
CA HIS A 140 14.97 -18.50 9.46
C HIS A 140 16.38 -18.42 10.07
N GLU A 141 16.95 -19.56 10.42
CA GLU A 141 18.33 -19.71 10.90
C GLU A 141 19.28 -19.89 9.70
N TYR A 142 19.25 -18.92 8.77
CA TYR A 142 19.90 -19.03 7.45
C TYR A 142 21.41 -19.29 7.53
N GLY A 143 22.10 -18.70 8.51
CA GLY A 143 23.53 -18.99 8.74
C GLY A 143 23.80 -20.45 9.09
N LYS A 144 22.97 -21.07 9.94
CA LYS A 144 23.08 -22.52 10.26
C LYS A 144 22.70 -23.37 9.06
N ALA A 145 21.71 -22.93 8.28
CA ALA A 145 21.33 -23.61 7.05
C ALA A 145 22.49 -23.63 6.05
N GLN A 146 23.14 -22.48 5.82
CA GLN A 146 24.29 -22.35 4.93
C GLN A 146 25.47 -23.21 5.39
N GLN A 147 25.78 -23.23 6.70
CA GLN A 147 26.83 -24.09 7.24
C GLN A 147 26.59 -25.59 6.93
N ALA A 148 25.35 -26.06 7.04
CA ALA A 148 25.01 -27.45 6.71
C ALA A 148 25.10 -27.72 5.19
N ILE A 149 24.74 -26.76 4.34
CA ILE A 149 24.95 -26.83 2.89
C ILE A 149 26.43 -26.92 2.54
N ASP A 150 27.27 -26.10 3.18
CA ASP A 150 28.72 -26.09 2.95
C ASP A 150 29.36 -27.44 3.30
N GLN A 151 28.87 -28.13 4.34
CA GLN A 151 29.31 -29.50 4.65
C GLN A 151 29.05 -30.45 3.49
N ILE A 152 27.92 -30.32 2.80
CA ILE A 152 27.58 -31.16 1.63
C ILE A 152 28.50 -30.82 0.46
N LEU A 153 28.60 -29.53 0.11
CA LEU A 153 29.35 -29.09 -1.07
C LEU A 153 30.86 -29.38 -0.93
N LEU A 154 31.42 -29.27 0.26
CA LEU A 154 32.85 -29.51 0.52
C LEU A 154 33.20 -30.99 0.65
N ASN A 155 32.36 -31.79 1.33
CA ASN A 155 32.72 -33.17 1.70
C ASN A 155 32.06 -34.24 0.83
N TYR A 156 31.00 -33.89 0.09
CA TYR A 156 30.20 -34.82 -0.71
C TYR A 156 30.03 -34.35 -2.18
N PRO A 157 31.09 -33.91 -2.88
CA PRO A 157 30.99 -33.28 -4.20
C PRO A 157 30.55 -34.22 -5.34
N ASN A 158 30.42 -35.53 -5.06
CA ASN A 158 30.09 -36.58 -6.03
C ASN A 158 28.80 -37.34 -5.67
N THR A 159 27.99 -36.84 -4.72
CA THR A 159 26.70 -37.46 -4.38
C THR A 159 25.53 -36.75 -5.05
N GLU A 160 24.39 -37.43 -5.17
CA GLU A 160 23.16 -36.85 -5.73
C GLU A 160 22.68 -35.64 -4.90
N THR A 161 22.98 -35.62 -3.60
CA THR A 161 22.66 -34.57 -2.63
C THR A 161 23.31 -33.23 -2.99
N LYS A 162 24.42 -33.22 -3.74
CA LYS A 162 25.07 -31.98 -4.21
C LYS A 162 24.13 -31.09 -4.99
N ALA A 163 23.28 -31.67 -5.85
CA ALA A 163 22.35 -30.88 -6.65
C ALA A 163 21.33 -30.17 -5.76
N ASP A 164 20.73 -30.89 -4.81
CA ASP A 164 19.83 -30.29 -3.83
C ASP A 164 20.55 -29.22 -2.99
N ALA A 165 21.76 -29.49 -2.53
CA ALA A 165 22.54 -28.54 -1.74
C ALA A 165 22.84 -27.24 -2.51
N GLN A 166 23.23 -27.35 -3.79
CA GLN A 166 23.50 -26.19 -4.64
C GLN A 166 22.24 -25.36 -4.91
N ILE A 167 21.09 -26.01 -5.11
CA ILE A 167 19.81 -25.31 -5.30
C ILE A 167 19.39 -24.62 -4.00
N TRP A 168 19.50 -25.32 -2.86
CA TRP A 168 19.16 -24.76 -1.55
C TRP A 168 20.10 -23.63 -1.11
N GLN A 169 21.38 -23.66 -1.50
CA GLN A 169 22.29 -22.52 -1.33
C GLN A 169 21.71 -21.24 -1.95
N GLY A 170 21.20 -21.36 -3.18
CA GLY A 170 20.56 -20.24 -3.86
C GLY A 170 19.28 -19.80 -3.16
N ILE A 171 18.41 -20.75 -2.84
CA ILE A 171 17.13 -20.48 -2.16
C ILE A 171 17.36 -19.73 -0.83
N ILE A 172 18.36 -20.14 -0.04
CA ILE A 172 18.73 -19.48 1.23
C ILE A 172 19.19 -18.04 0.97
N ALA A 173 20.12 -17.84 0.03
CA ALA A 173 20.57 -16.49 -0.36
C ALA A 173 19.40 -15.60 -0.83
N GLY A 174 18.46 -16.16 -1.60
CA GLY A 174 17.26 -15.47 -2.04
C GLY A 174 16.29 -15.10 -0.92
N ALA A 175 16.31 -15.84 0.19
CA ALA A 175 15.56 -15.54 1.41
C ALA A 175 16.18 -14.36 2.17
N GLU A 176 17.51 -14.29 2.20
CA GLU A 176 18.29 -13.20 2.81
C GLU A 176 18.32 -11.93 1.94
N GLY A 177 17.84 -12.00 0.71
CA GLY A 177 17.82 -10.88 -0.24
C GLY A 177 19.09 -10.76 -1.09
N ASP A 178 20.04 -11.68 -0.97
CA ASP A 178 21.24 -11.72 -1.81
C ASP A 178 20.94 -12.36 -3.18
N LEU A 179 20.42 -11.53 -4.08
CA LEU A 179 20.11 -11.94 -5.45
C LEU A 179 21.36 -12.29 -6.27
N ILE A 180 22.55 -11.80 -5.91
CA ILE A 180 23.78 -12.11 -6.64
C ILE A 180 24.16 -13.57 -6.37
N GLN A 181 24.24 -13.94 -5.09
CA GLN A 181 24.55 -15.29 -4.68
C GLN A 181 23.44 -16.27 -5.08
N TYR A 182 22.17 -15.85 -5.02
CA TYR A 182 21.05 -16.67 -5.51
C TYR A 182 21.24 -17.06 -6.98
N GLY A 183 21.41 -16.08 -7.87
CA GLY A 183 21.60 -16.32 -9.30
C GLY A 183 22.85 -17.16 -9.60
N SER A 184 23.96 -16.89 -8.92
CA SER A 184 25.23 -17.62 -9.07
C SER A 184 25.08 -19.11 -8.70
N ALA A 185 24.45 -19.40 -7.56
CA ALA A 185 24.21 -20.75 -7.09
C ALA A 185 23.28 -21.54 -8.03
N LEU A 186 22.19 -20.92 -8.50
CA LEU A 186 21.29 -21.55 -9.48
C LEU A 186 21.95 -21.75 -10.85
N GLY A 187 22.82 -20.83 -11.27
CA GLY A 187 23.65 -20.98 -12.47
C GLY A 187 24.53 -22.22 -12.40
N THR A 188 25.19 -22.41 -11.25
CA THR A 188 26.00 -23.61 -10.97
C THR A 188 25.16 -24.88 -10.96
N ALA A 189 24.00 -24.86 -10.28
CA ALA A 189 23.07 -26.00 -10.25
C ALA A 189 22.57 -26.39 -11.65
N SER A 190 22.39 -25.42 -12.55
CA SER A 190 21.91 -25.63 -13.92
C SER A 190 22.93 -26.35 -14.82
N GLN A 191 24.21 -26.34 -14.45
CA GLN A 191 25.27 -27.07 -15.17
C GLN A 191 25.38 -28.55 -14.75
N LEU A 192 24.69 -28.95 -13.67
CA LEU A 192 24.73 -30.33 -13.18
C LEU A 192 23.95 -31.25 -14.14
N LYS A 193 24.57 -32.37 -14.51
CA LYS A 193 23.97 -33.41 -15.34
C LYS A 193 23.23 -34.45 -14.48
N GLY A 194 22.18 -35.06 -15.04
CA GLY A 194 21.49 -36.17 -14.39
C GLY A 194 20.54 -35.78 -13.26
N LEU A 195 20.02 -34.54 -13.25
CA LEU A 195 19.03 -34.10 -12.26
C LEU A 195 17.79 -34.99 -12.29
N SER A 196 17.35 -35.44 -11.11
CA SER A 196 16.06 -36.10 -10.96
C SER A 196 14.91 -35.14 -11.30
N LYS A 197 13.71 -35.66 -11.60
CA LYS A 197 12.52 -34.81 -11.82
C LYS A 197 12.25 -33.85 -10.65
N LYS A 198 12.45 -34.30 -9.41
CA LYS A 198 12.27 -33.46 -8.21
C LYS A 198 13.28 -32.31 -8.14
N GLN A 199 14.55 -32.60 -8.45
CA GLN A 199 15.60 -31.57 -8.49
C GLN A 199 15.40 -30.59 -9.64
N ALA A 200 14.97 -31.07 -10.81
CA ALA A 200 14.62 -30.21 -11.94
C ALA A 200 13.43 -29.30 -11.60
N ALA A 201 12.37 -29.82 -10.98
CA ALA A 201 11.23 -29.02 -10.52
C ALA A 201 11.66 -27.96 -9.51
N LEU A 202 12.46 -28.32 -8.51
CA LEU A 202 12.95 -27.41 -7.48
C LEU A 202 13.85 -26.30 -8.08
N LEU A 203 14.78 -26.66 -8.96
CA LEU A 203 15.65 -25.69 -9.64
C LEU A 203 14.84 -24.69 -10.46
N ARG A 204 13.81 -25.17 -11.18
CA ARG A 204 12.93 -24.31 -11.98
C ARG A 204 12.03 -23.42 -11.12
N ALA A 205 11.52 -23.93 -10.00
CA ALA A 205 10.80 -23.10 -9.02
C ALA A 205 11.72 -22.02 -8.42
N ALA A 206 12.97 -22.36 -8.11
CA ALA A 206 13.95 -21.39 -7.60
C ALA A 206 14.30 -20.30 -8.62
N TRP A 207 14.50 -20.66 -9.89
CA TRP A 207 14.66 -19.66 -10.95
C TRP A 207 13.42 -18.77 -11.12
N ALA A 208 12.22 -19.33 -11.01
CA ALA A 208 10.99 -18.54 -11.07
C ALA A 208 10.91 -17.54 -9.91
N ASP A 209 11.19 -17.97 -8.68
CA ASP A 209 11.26 -17.11 -7.50
C ASP A 209 12.31 -16.00 -7.63
N TYR A 210 13.52 -16.34 -8.11
CA TYR A 210 14.58 -15.36 -8.42
C TYR A 210 14.09 -14.28 -9.39
N HIS A 211 13.41 -14.67 -10.47
CA HIS A 211 12.91 -13.73 -11.47
C HIS A 211 11.73 -12.89 -10.96
N ILE A 212 10.85 -13.46 -10.13
CA ILE A 212 9.79 -12.71 -9.44
C ILE A 212 10.40 -11.60 -8.57
N LYS A 213 11.43 -11.92 -7.78
CA LYS A 213 12.13 -10.93 -6.93
C LYS A 213 12.80 -9.81 -7.73
N LYS A 214 13.16 -10.06 -8.99
CA LYS A 214 13.69 -9.06 -9.94
C LYS A 214 12.62 -8.33 -10.75
N ASN A 215 11.34 -8.66 -10.56
CA ASN A 215 10.21 -8.21 -11.38
C ASN A 215 10.34 -8.58 -12.88
N ASP A 216 11.13 -9.61 -13.21
CA ASP A 216 11.24 -10.18 -14.58
C ASP A 216 10.20 -11.29 -14.77
N TYR A 217 8.93 -10.90 -14.84
CA TYR A 217 7.81 -11.86 -14.86
C TYR A 217 7.80 -12.76 -16.09
N SER A 218 8.39 -12.35 -17.22
CA SER A 218 8.48 -13.20 -18.42
C SER A 218 9.32 -14.44 -18.15
N LYS A 219 10.53 -14.28 -17.60
CA LYS A 219 11.39 -15.42 -17.26
C LYS A 219 10.87 -16.22 -16.07
N ALA A 220 10.14 -15.56 -15.16
CA ALA A 220 9.46 -16.26 -14.08
C ALA A 220 8.43 -17.25 -14.62
N ILE A 221 7.61 -16.83 -15.59
CA ILE A 221 6.61 -17.68 -16.27
C ILE A 221 7.28 -18.89 -16.92
N GLU A 222 8.31 -18.67 -17.76
CA GLU A 222 9.01 -19.75 -18.46
C GLU A 222 9.55 -20.82 -17.49
N ASN A 223 10.18 -20.39 -16.39
CA ASN A 223 10.70 -21.32 -15.40
C ASN A 223 9.58 -22.00 -14.60
N LEU A 224 8.51 -21.29 -14.27
CA LEU A 224 7.40 -21.86 -13.50
C LEU A 224 6.60 -22.89 -14.33
N GLU A 225 6.47 -22.70 -15.64
CA GLU A 225 5.91 -23.72 -16.54
C GLU A 225 6.71 -25.02 -16.51
N GLN A 226 8.04 -24.92 -16.55
CA GLN A 226 8.93 -26.07 -16.41
C GLN A 226 8.82 -26.69 -15.01
N ALA A 227 8.72 -25.88 -13.95
CA ALA A 227 8.49 -26.38 -12.59
C ALA A 227 7.20 -27.21 -12.52
N VAL A 228 6.09 -26.72 -13.08
CA VAL A 228 4.81 -27.45 -13.17
C VAL A 228 4.95 -28.76 -13.95
N PHE A 229 5.73 -28.77 -15.02
CA PHE A 229 5.96 -29.98 -15.83
C PHE A 229 6.73 -31.06 -15.08
N PHE A 230 7.81 -30.70 -14.38
CA PHE A 230 8.65 -31.65 -13.64
C PHE A 230 8.09 -32.02 -12.27
N GLU A 231 7.20 -31.21 -11.67
CA GLU A 231 6.76 -31.38 -10.28
C GLU A 231 6.10 -32.74 -10.02
N THR A 232 6.68 -33.42 -9.04
CA THR A 232 6.23 -34.60 -8.29
C THR A 232 4.82 -34.56 -7.72
N SER A 233 4.65 -33.57 -6.86
CA SER A 233 3.56 -33.41 -5.90
C SER A 233 2.37 -32.76 -6.56
N LYS A 234 1.19 -33.40 -6.50
CA LYS A 234 -0.04 -32.80 -7.04
C LYS A 234 -0.37 -31.48 -6.35
N VAL A 235 -0.09 -31.39 -5.05
CA VAL A 235 -0.36 -30.20 -4.23
C VAL A 235 0.53 -29.03 -4.68
N ASP A 236 1.85 -29.24 -4.72
CA ASP A 236 2.79 -28.19 -5.13
C ASP A 236 2.62 -27.82 -6.61
N ARG A 237 2.33 -28.80 -7.47
CA ARG A 237 2.03 -28.55 -8.88
C ARG A 237 0.83 -27.63 -9.06
N ASN A 238 -0.22 -27.82 -8.25
CA ASN A 238 -1.39 -26.95 -8.30
C ASN A 238 -1.09 -25.55 -7.73
N ARG A 239 -0.26 -25.44 -6.69
CA ARG A 239 0.22 -24.13 -6.19
C ARG A 239 1.02 -23.39 -7.26
N TYR A 240 1.97 -24.05 -7.92
CA TYR A 240 2.73 -23.46 -9.02
C TYR A 240 1.85 -23.08 -10.20
N ARG A 241 0.82 -23.88 -10.53
CA ARG A 241 -0.17 -23.50 -11.54
C ARG A 241 -0.96 -22.26 -11.12
N TYR A 242 -1.34 -22.14 -9.85
CA TYR A 242 -2.03 -20.94 -9.36
C TYR A 242 -1.15 -19.70 -9.53
N ILE A 243 0.10 -19.76 -9.07
CA ILE A 243 1.09 -18.68 -9.23
C ILE A 243 1.27 -18.34 -10.71
N LEU A 244 1.37 -19.35 -11.58
CA LEU A 244 1.47 -19.17 -13.03
C LEU A 244 0.25 -18.43 -13.60
N GLY A 245 -0.96 -18.76 -13.15
CA GLY A 245 -2.18 -18.04 -13.52
C GLY A 245 -2.14 -16.56 -13.10
N GLN A 246 -1.64 -16.27 -11.90
CA GLN A 246 -1.47 -14.90 -11.41
C GLN A 246 -0.42 -14.12 -12.22
N LEU A 247 0.72 -14.74 -12.54
CA LEU A 247 1.73 -14.12 -13.40
C LEU A 247 1.19 -13.87 -14.82
N TYR A 248 0.36 -14.78 -15.34
CA TYR A 248 -0.32 -14.56 -16.61
C TYR A 248 -1.28 -13.37 -16.56
N LEU A 249 -2.02 -13.19 -15.46
CA LEU A 249 -2.84 -11.98 -15.28
C LEU A 249 -1.99 -10.70 -15.22
N GLN A 250 -0.92 -10.71 -14.44
CA GLN A 250 -0.01 -9.55 -14.29
C GLN A 250 0.66 -9.16 -15.62
N THR A 251 0.89 -10.12 -16.52
CA THR A 251 1.46 -9.90 -17.85
C THR A 251 0.41 -9.76 -18.96
N ASN A 252 -0.86 -9.55 -18.59
CA ASN A 252 -2.01 -9.39 -19.49
C ASN A 252 -2.28 -10.57 -20.45
N LYS A 253 -1.79 -11.77 -20.11
CA LYS A 253 -2.00 -13.03 -20.84
C LYS A 253 -3.28 -13.73 -20.36
N LYS A 254 -4.40 -13.02 -20.44
CA LYS A 254 -5.70 -13.41 -19.84
C LYS A 254 -6.24 -14.78 -20.28
N GLN A 255 -6.10 -15.14 -21.56
CA GLN A 255 -6.53 -16.46 -22.04
C GLN A 255 -5.72 -17.61 -21.40
N GLN A 256 -4.40 -17.42 -21.26
CA GLN A 256 -3.53 -18.40 -20.61
C GLN A 256 -3.82 -18.48 -19.10
N ALA A 257 -4.10 -17.33 -18.47
CA ALA A 257 -4.53 -17.28 -17.07
C ALA A 257 -5.82 -18.09 -16.87
N ALA A 258 -6.87 -17.82 -17.65
CA ALA A 258 -8.15 -18.53 -17.57
C ALA A 258 -7.97 -20.05 -17.73
N ALA A 259 -7.25 -20.49 -18.76
CA ALA A 259 -6.98 -21.91 -18.99
C ALA A 259 -6.16 -22.55 -17.85
N THR A 260 -5.28 -21.79 -17.20
CA THR A 260 -4.47 -22.27 -16.08
C THR A 260 -5.29 -22.39 -14.81
N PHE A 261 -6.12 -21.38 -14.49
CA PHE A 261 -7.02 -21.41 -13.34
C PHE A 261 -8.08 -22.50 -13.47
N HIS A 262 -8.63 -22.73 -14.67
CA HIS A 262 -9.54 -23.85 -14.93
C HIS A 262 -8.94 -25.21 -14.55
N LYS A 263 -7.65 -25.42 -14.88
CA LYS A 263 -6.93 -26.64 -14.48
C LYS A 263 -6.82 -26.75 -12.96
N VAL A 264 -6.59 -25.64 -12.24
CA VAL A 264 -6.49 -25.65 -10.77
C VAL A 264 -7.84 -25.91 -10.13
N ALA A 265 -8.90 -25.27 -10.62
CA ALA A 265 -10.28 -25.43 -10.17
C ALA A 265 -10.79 -26.88 -10.26
N ARG A 266 -10.30 -27.65 -11.25
CA ARG A 266 -10.67 -29.06 -11.47
C ARG A 266 -9.69 -30.07 -10.87
N SER A 267 -8.59 -29.60 -10.27
CA SER A 267 -7.58 -30.48 -9.68
C SER A 267 -7.85 -30.77 -8.20
N THR A 268 -7.12 -31.74 -7.63
CA THR A 268 -7.13 -32.03 -6.18
C THR A 268 -6.41 -30.91 -5.40
N SER A 269 -7.03 -29.75 -5.32
CA SER A 269 -6.56 -28.56 -4.57
C SER A 269 -7.34 -28.42 -3.26
N SER A 270 -6.92 -27.54 -2.35
CA SER A 270 -7.80 -27.15 -1.23
C SER A 270 -9.08 -26.52 -1.76
N TYR A 271 -10.14 -26.54 -0.96
CA TYR A 271 -11.40 -25.94 -1.37
C TYR A 271 -11.25 -24.46 -1.70
N GLU A 272 -10.49 -23.75 -0.87
CA GLU A 272 -10.19 -22.33 -1.01
C GLU A 272 -9.43 -22.05 -2.31
N MET A 273 -8.43 -22.86 -2.64
CA MET A 273 -7.68 -22.70 -3.89
C MET A 273 -8.55 -22.97 -5.12
N ALA A 274 -9.37 -24.02 -5.08
CA ALA A 274 -10.27 -24.35 -6.17
C ALA A 274 -11.34 -23.26 -6.36
N PHE A 275 -11.88 -22.76 -5.26
CA PHE A 275 -12.83 -21.64 -5.24
C PHE A 275 -12.23 -20.37 -5.85
N ASN A 276 -11.04 -19.95 -5.38
CA ASN A 276 -10.39 -18.75 -5.88
C ASN A 276 -9.94 -18.93 -7.34
N ALA A 277 -9.52 -20.13 -7.73
CA ALA A 277 -9.22 -20.42 -9.14
C ALA A 277 -10.47 -20.28 -10.04
N GLN A 278 -11.65 -20.73 -9.60
CA GLN A 278 -12.89 -20.51 -10.37
C GLN A 278 -13.22 -19.01 -10.48
N LEU A 279 -12.95 -18.24 -9.43
CA LEU A 279 -13.17 -16.80 -9.42
C LEU A 279 -12.21 -16.07 -10.36
N ASP A 280 -10.92 -16.39 -10.29
CA ASP A 280 -9.89 -15.77 -11.11
C ASP A 280 -9.96 -16.24 -12.58
N GLU A 281 -10.40 -17.47 -12.84
CA GLU A 281 -10.78 -17.93 -14.18
C GLU A 281 -11.86 -17.00 -14.76
N ALA A 282 -12.92 -16.73 -13.98
CA ALA A 282 -14.00 -15.88 -14.42
C ALA A 282 -13.55 -14.43 -14.67
N ARG A 283 -12.66 -13.89 -13.85
CA ARG A 283 -12.05 -12.56 -14.02
C ARG A 283 -11.10 -12.48 -15.22
N SER A 284 -10.49 -13.60 -15.60
CA SER A 284 -9.54 -13.73 -16.71
C SER A 284 -10.24 -13.90 -18.07
N TYR A 285 -11.58 -13.99 -18.11
CA TYR A 285 -12.32 -14.23 -19.34
C TYR A 285 -12.21 -13.04 -20.31
N THR A 286 -12.06 -13.33 -21.61
CA THR A 286 -11.88 -12.30 -22.66
C THR A 286 -12.74 -12.50 -23.90
N THR A 287 -13.17 -13.73 -24.22
CA THR A 287 -13.92 -14.03 -25.46
C THR A 287 -14.88 -15.20 -25.27
N GLY A 288 -16.14 -15.03 -25.69
CA GLY A 288 -17.18 -16.07 -25.76
C GLY A 288 -18.41 -15.80 -24.89
N SER A 289 -19.29 -16.82 -24.73
CA SER A 289 -20.51 -16.71 -23.92
C SER A 289 -20.20 -16.67 -22.43
N THR A 290 -20.43 -15.52 -21.79
CA THR A 290 -20.30 -15.32 -20.33
C THR A 290 -21.44 -15.95 -19.53
N SER A 291 -22.48 -16.49 -20.21
CA SER A 291 -23.67 -17.06 -19.57
C SER A 291 -23.33 -18.26 -18.67
N ASP A 292 -22.48 -19.17 -19.15
CA ASP A 292 -22.11 -20.37 -18.39
C ASP A 292 -21.30 -20.00 -17.14
N LEU A 293 -20.37 -19.04 -17.24
CA LEU A 293 -19.62 -18.50 -16.10
C LEU A 293 -20.55 -17.87 -15.07
N LYS A 294 -21.47 -16.99 -15.51
CA LYS A 294 -22.45 -16.35 -14.63
C LYS A 294 -23.31 -17.39 -13.91
N ASN A 295 -23.74 -18.44 -14.60
CA ASN A 295 -24.50 -19.54 -14.01
C ASN A 295 -23.70 -20.34 -12.97
N ILE A 296 -22.41 -20.59 -13.23
CA ILE A 296 -21.50 -21.24 -12.27
C ILE A 296 -21.35 -20.36 -11.02
N LEU A 297 -21.04 -19.07 -11.19
CA LEU A 297 -20.89 -18.13 -10.07
C LEU A 297 -22.19 -17.96 -9.27
N LEU A 298 -23.35 -17.92 -9.93
CA LEU A 298 -24.65 -17.88 -9.24
C LEU A 298 -24.90 -19.16 -8.42
N LYS A 299 -24.53 -20.33 -8.94
CA LYS A 299 -24.59 -21.59 -8.17
C LYS A 299 -23.62 -21.55 -6.98
N MET A 300 -22.41 -21.01 -7.18
CA MET A 300 -21.44 -20.83 -6.10
C MET A 300 -21.98 -19.91 -5.01
N ALA A 301 -22.59 -18.76 -5.37
CA ALA A 301 -23.17 -17.81 -4.43
C ALA A 301 -24.31 -18.41 -3.59
N LYS A 302 -25.07 -19.35 -4.14
CA LYS A 302 -26.16 -20.05 -3.45
C LYS A 302 -25.68 -21.11 -2.44
N SER A 303 -24.44 -21.58 -2.55
CA SER A 303 -23.91 -22.59 -1.63
C SER A 303 -23.62 -21.99 -0.26
N GLU A 304 -24.13 -22.62 0.81
CA GLU A 304 -23.86 -22.20 2.20
C GLU A 304 -22.35 -22.25 2.54
N ARG A 305 -21.61 -23.17 1.92
CA ARG A 305 -20.15 -23.26 2.09
C ARG A 305 -19.42 -22.00 1.58
N ASN A 306 -20.05 -21.25 0.69
CA ASN A 306 -19.52 -20.01 0.13
C ASN A 306 -20.10 -18.75 0.80
N ALA A 307 -20.89 -18.89 1.87
CA ALA A 307 -21.40 -17.73 2.59
C ALA A 307 -20.30 -16.71 2.95
N PRO A 308 -19.08 -17.13 3.40
CA PRO A 308 -17.99 -16.19 3.68
C PRO A 308 -17.39 -15.46 2.46
N TYR A 309 -17.64 -15.94 1.24
CA TYR A 309 -17.06 -15.40 0.00
C TYR A 309 -18.12 -14.83 -0.95
N ARG A 310 -19.38 -14.74 -0.50
CA ARG A 310 -20.53 -14.38 -1.34
C ARG A 310 -20.40 -12.98 -1.93
N ASP A 311 -19.76 -12.07 -1.21
CA ASP A 311 -19.38 -10.74 -1.68
C ASP A 311 -18.45 -10.77 -2.89
N GLN A 312 -17.36 -11.54 -2.83
CA GLN A 312 -16.40 -11.67 -3.92
C GLN A 312 -17.01 -12.29 -5.18
N ILE A 313 -17.94 -13.23 -5.00
CA ILE A 313 -18.69 -13.86 -6.10
C ILE A 313 -19.60 -12.83 -6.77
N TYR A 314 -20.40 -12.09 -5.99
CA TYR A 314 -21.28 -11.05 -6.55
C TYR A 314 -20.50 -9.92 -7.20
N TYR A 315 -19.38 -9.49 -6.62
CA TYR A 315 -18.47 -8.54 -7.24
C TYR A 315 -17.98 -9.04 -8.60
N THR A 316 -17.58 -10.30 -8.69
CA THR A 316 -17.07 -10.88 -9.94
C THR A 316 -18.17 -11.00 -11.00
N ILE A 317 -19.40 -11.35 -10.61
CA ILE A 317 -20.55 -11.29 -11.52
C ILE A 317 -20.79 -9.85 -12.00
N GLY A 318 -20.69 -8.87 -11.10
CA GLY A 318 -20.79 -7.44 -11.44
C GLY A 318 -19.73 -7.01 -12.46
N LYS A 319 -18.48 -7.44 -12.30
CA LYS A 319 -17.39 -7.19 -13.27
C LYS A 319 -17.68 -7.80 -14.64
N ILE A 320 -18.25 -9.00 -14.70
CA ILE A 320 -18.65 -9.63 -15.97
C ILE A 320 -19.74 -8.79 -16.64
N TYR A 321 -20.78 -8.37 -15.91
CA TYR A 321 -21.81 -7.50 -16.50
C TYR A 321 -21.26 -6.13 -16.92
N GLN A 322 -20.30 -5.57 -16.19
CA GLN A 322 -19.61 -4.34 -16.58
C GLN A 322 -18.85 -4.54 -17.91
N GLN A 323 -18.15 -5.66 -18.08
CA GLN A 323 -17.46 -6.01 -19.33
C GLN A 323 -18.44 -6.24 -20.49
N ASP A 324 -19.59 -6.86 -20.22
CA ASP A 324 -20.70 -7.06 -21.16
C ASP A 324 -21.44 -5.74 -21.49
N LYS A 325 -21.02 -4.59 -20.93
CA LYS A 325 -21.68 -3.28 -21.01
C LYS A 325 -23.13 -3.26 -20.51
N ASN A 326 -23.52 -4.20 -19.66
CA ASN A 326 -24.82 -4.22 -18.99
C ASN A 326 -24.71 -3.58 -17.61
N GLU A 327 -24.74 -2.24 -17.60
CA GLU A 327 -24.49 -1.45 -16.39
C GLU A 327 -25.55 -1.64 -15.30
N LYS A 328 -26.81 -1.84 -15.68
CA LYS A 328 -27.92 -2.04 -14.74
C LYS A 328 -27.65 -3.28 -13.89
N GLU A 329 -27.34 -4.40 -14.55
CA GLU A 329 -27.02 -5.63 -13.85
C GLU A 329 -25.68 -5.55 -13.11
N ALA A 330 -24.67 -4.87 -13.66
CA ALA A 330 -23.41 -4.63 -12.96
C ALA A 330 -23.65 -3.94 -11.61
N ARG A 331 -24.43 -2.84 -11.59
CA ARG A 331 -24.78 -2.11 -10.36
C ARG A 331 -25.61 -2.97 -9.41
N ASN A 332 -26.57 -3.77 -9.90
CA ASN A 332 -27.36 -4.69 -9.08
C ASN A 332 -26.47 -5.71 -8.36
N PHE A 333 -25.49 -6.28 -9.04
CA PHE A 333 -24.58 -7.25 -8.44
C PHE A 333 -23.52 -6.61 -7.54
N TYR A 334 -23.06 -5.39 -7.83
CA TYR A 334 -22.25 -4.63 -6.87
C TYR A 334 -23.01 -4.28 -5.60
N ALA A 335 -24.28 -3.89 -5.71
CA ALA A 335 -25.14 -3.69 -4.53
C ALA A 335 -25.28 -4.97 -3.70
N LYS A 336 -25.47 -6.12 -4.36
CA LYS A 336 -25.46 -7.43 -3.68
C LYS A 336 -24.13 -7.71 -2.98
N SER A 337 -22.99 -7.49 -3.66
CA SER A 337 -21.64 -7.62 -3.09
C SER A 337 -21.49 -6.79 -1.81
N ILE A 338 -21.87 -5.51 -1.88
CA ILE A 338 -21.85 -4.58 -0.76
C ILE A 338 -22.74 -5.10 0.38
N SER A 339 -23.97 -5.53 0.10
CA SER A 339 -24.89 -6.04 1.14
C SER A 339 -24.43 -7.34 1.80
N SER A 340 -23.68 -8.19 1.10
CA SER A 340 -23.13 -9.44 1.63
C SER A 340 -21.76 -9.29 2.28
N SER A 341 -21.12 -8.12 2.15
CA SER A 341 -19.84 -7.82 2.75
C SER A 341 -20.00 -7.43 4.21
N ALA A 342 -19.06 -7.83 5.07
CA ALA A 342 -18.97 -7.25 6.41
C ALA A 342 -18.76 -5.72 6.32
N PRO A 343 -19.29 -4.92 7.27
CA PRO A 343 -18.92 -3.52 7.40
C PRO A 343 -17.39 -3.39 7.45
N THR A 344 -16.83 -2.41 6.74
CA THR A 344 -15.39 -2.14 6.63
C THR A 344 -14.53 -3.29 6.05
N SER A 345 -15.12 -4.23 5.30
CA SER A 345 -14.31 -5.22 4.59
C SER A 345 -13.60 -4.61 3.38
N SER A 346 -12.36 -5.05 3.13
CA SER A 346 -11.60 -4.65 1.93
C SER A 346 -12.38 -4.92 0.63
N GLN A 347 -13.12 -6.03 0.54
CA GLN A 347 -13.97 -6.35 -0.61
C GLN A 347 -15.08 -5.31 -0.84
N ARG A 348 -15.64 -4.73 0.23
CA ARG A 348 -16.60 -3.64 0.13
C ARG A 348 -15.96 -2.39 -0.46
N GLY A 349 -14.75 -2.06 -0.01
CA GLY A 349 -13.93 -0.98 -0.56
C GLY A 349 -13.62 -1.18 -2.05
N VAL A 350 -13.18 -2.37 -2.44
CA VAL A 350 -12.94 -2.74 -3.86
C VAL A 350 -14.21 -2.60 -4.71
N THR A 351 -15.37 -2.95 -4.16
CA THR A 351 -16.65 -2.81 -4.86
C THR A 351 -17.03 -1.33 -5.05
N TYR A 352 -16.78 -0.48 -4.04
CA TYR A 352 -16.99 0.96 -4.18
C TYR A 352 -16.07 1.59 -5.21
N VAL A 353 -14.79 1.18 -5.31
CA VAL A 353 -13.91 1.67 -6.38
C VAL A 353 -14.49 1.32 -7.75
N ALA A 354 -14.97 0.09 -7.95
CA ALA A 354 -15.57 -0.28 -9.23
C ALA A 354 -16.81 0.56 -9.59
N LEU A 355 -17.65 0.91 -8.61
CA LEU A 355 -18.78 1.83 -8.80
C LEU A 355 -18.31 3.27 -9.06
N ALA A 356 -17.25 3.71 -8.39
CA ALA A 356 -16.65 5.02 -8.55
C ALA A 356 -16.08 5.19 -9.96
N ASP A 357 -15.32 4.20 -10.44
CA ASP A 357 -14.77 4.18 -11.80
C ASP A 357 -15.89 4.23 -12.84
N MET A 358 -16.96 3.45 -12.66
CA MET A 358 -18.13 3.50 -13.56
C MET A 358 -18.82 4.87 -13.58
N ALA A 359 -18.87 5.57 -12.45
CA ALA A 359 -19.43 6.92 -12.38
C ALA A 359 -18.47 7.94 -13.01
N TYR A 360 -17.17 7.77 -12.77
CA TYR A 360 -16.10 8.61 -13.32
C TYR A 360 -16.07 8.54 -14.85
N ASP A 361 -16.13 7.34 -15.42
CA ASP A 361 -16.15 7.11 -16.87
C ASP A 361 -17.37 7.77 -17.54
N LYS A 362 -18.47 7.93 -16.79
CA LYS A 362 -19.67 8.65 -17.22
C LYS A 362 -19.63 10.15 -16.96
N LYS A 363 -18.54 10.67 -16.39
CA LYS A 363 -18.38 12.05 -15.96
C LYS A 363 -19.40 12.46 -14.87
N ASP A 364 -19.97 11.49 -14.16
CA ASP A 364 -20.78 11.73 -12.97
C ASP A 364 -19.85 11.85 -11.76
N PHE A 365 -19.15 12.98 -11.71
CA PHE A 365 -18.08 13.21 -10.76
C PHE A 365 -18.58 13.32 -9.31
N VAL A 366 -19.83 13.77 -9.09
CA VAL A 366 -20.43 13.82 -7.76
C VAL A 366 -20.61 12.42 -7.20
N GLN A 367 -21.16 11.51 -8.02
CA GLN A 367 -21.36 10.12 -7.62
C GLN A 367 -20.03 9.37 -7.53
N ALA A 368 -19.09 9.63 -8.44
CA ALA A 368 -17.74 9.06 -8.41
C ALA A 368 -17.01 9.44 -7.12
N GLN A 369 -17.01 10.71 -6.75
CA GLN A 369 -16.43 11.22 -5.52
C GLN A 369 -17.02 10.54 -4.29
N SER A 370 -18.35 10.44 -4.22
CA SER A 370 -19.05 9.78 -3.11
C SER A 370 -18.68 8.29 -2.96
N TYR A 371 -18.48 7.60 -4.09
CA TYR A 371 -18.04 6.21 -4.07
C TYR A 371 -16.55 6.07 -3.76
N TYR A 372 -15.67 6.97 -4.23
CA TYR A 372 -14.26 6.96 -3.83
C TYR A 372 -14.09 7.24 -2.33
N ASP A 373 -14.84 8.20 -1.77
CA ASP A 373 -14.89 8.43 -0.31
C ASP A 373 -15.37 7.17 0.43
N SER A 374 -16.42 6.52 -0.07
CA SER A 374 -16.87 5.27 0.53
C SER A 374 -15.81 4.16 0.41
N ALA A 375 -15.05 4.13 -0.68
CA ALA A 375 -13.96 3.18 -0.85
C ALA A 375 -12.83 3.41 0.16
N THR A 376 -12.39 4.66 0.37
CA THR A 376 -11.31 4.99 1.31
C THR A 376 -11.67 4.71 2.77
N LEU A 377 -12.97 4.77 3.12
CA LEU A 377 -13.47 4.34 4.43
C LEU A 377 -13.49 2.82 4.64
N ASN A 378 -13.41 2.02 3.57
CA ASN A 378 -13.52 0.55 3.63
C ASN A 378 -12.25 -0.17 3.13
N LEU A 379 -11.24 0.56 2.65
CA LEU A 379 -9.95 0.03 2.25
C LEU A 379 -8.90 0.38 3.30
N ASP A 380 -8.08 -0.60 3.69
CA ASP A 380 -6.91 -0.35 4.51
C ASP A 380 -5.89 0.51 3.76
N SER A 381 -5.12 1.34 4.48
CA SER A 381 -4.10 2.22 3.87
C SER A 381 -3.01 1.45 3.11
N GLY A 382 -2.74 0.20 3.48
CA GLY A 382 -1.83 -0.70 2.77
C GLY A 382 -2.42 -1.38 1.53
N HIS A 383 -3.71 -1.23 1.25
CA HIS A 383 -4.34 -1.85 0.09
C HIS A 383 -3.88 -1.16 -1.22
N PRO A 384 -3.54 -1.91 -2.29
CA PRO A 384 -3.02 -1.32 -3.52
C PRO A 384 -3.89 -0.23 -4.16
N MET A 385 -5.22 -0.35 -4.02
CA MET A 385 -6.18 0.60 -4.58
C MET A 385 -6.46 1.83 -3.69
N TYR A 386 -5.97 1.86 -2.45
CA TYR A 386 -6.28 2.92 -1.49
C TYR A 386 -5.79 4.30 -1.95
N ASN A 387 -4.51 4.38 -2.32
CA ASN A 387 -3.88 5.66 -2.67
C ASN A 387 -4.54 6.32 -3.87
N GLU A 388 -4.87 5.54 -4.90
CA GLU A 388 -5.54 6.06 -6.09
C GLU A 388 -6.98 6.49 -5.77
N ALA A 389 -7.74 5.69 -5.01
CA ALA A 389 -9.09 6.06 -4.58
C ALA A 389 -9.09 7.35 -3.76
N GLN A 390 -8.14 7.51 -2.82
CA GLN A 390 -7.99 8.72 -2.02
C GLN A 390 -7.62 9.94 -2.86
N LEU A 391 -6.69 9.78 -3.81
CA LEU A 391 -6.31 10.85 -4.71
C LEU A 391 -7.50 11.32 -5.55
N ARG A 392 -8.23 10.37 -6.17
CA ARG A 392 -9.42 10.68 -6.97
C ARG A 392 -10.52 11.32 -6.13
N SER A 393 -10.76 10.83 -4.91
CA SER A 393 -11.75 11.47 -4.03
C SER A 393 -11.38 12.91 -3.70
N ASN A 394 -10.11 13.15 -3.33
CA ASN A 394 -9.63 14.48 -2.99
C ASN A 394 -9.70 15.44 -4.18
N LYS A 395 -9.29 15.00 -5.37
CA LYS A 395 -9.40 15.80 -6.60
C LYS A 395 -10.86 16.16 -6.90
N LEU A 396 -11.76 15.18 -6.86
CA LEU A 396 -13.16 15.41 -7.19
C LEU A 396 -13.95 16.11 -6.08
N GLY A 397 -13.41 16.21 -4.86
CA GLY A 397 -14.08 16.82 -3.70
C GLY A 397 -14.53 18.25 -3.96
N ARG A 398 -13.62 19.10 -4.46
CA ARG A 398 -13.94 20.50 -4.77
C ARG A 398 -14.98 20.61 -5.88
N LEU A 399 -14.86 19.80 -6.94
CA LEU A 399 -15.85 19.76 -8.02
C LEU A 399 -17.23 19.35 -7.50
N ALA A 400 -17.30 18.26 -6.74
CA ALA A 400 -18.55 17.73 -6.21
C ALA A 400 -19.22 18.69 -5.22
N GLU A 401 -18.44 19.37 -4.38
CA GLU A 401 -18.93 20.39 -3.45
C GLU A 401 -19.57 21.56 -4.20
N ASN A 402 -18.88 22.15 -5.18
CA ASN A 402 -19.41 23.27 -5.97
C ASN A 402 -20.62 22.86 -6.82
N MET A 403 -20.64 21.64 -7.37
CA MET A 403 -21.81 21.12 -8.08
C MET A 403 -23.03 20.94 -7.17
N ARG A 404 -22.82 20.40 -5.95
CA ARG A 404 -23.89 20.27 -4.95
C ARG A 404 -24.42 21.63 -4.52
N GLU A 405 -23.54 22.60 -4.32
CA GLU A 405 -23.95 23.96 -3.96
C GLU A 405 -24.73 24.65 -5.10
N TYR A 406 -24.27 24.51 -6.34
CA TYR A 406 -25.01 24.97 -7.52
C TYR A 406 -26.41 24.34 -7.59
N GLN A 407 -26.52 23.01 -7.46
CA GLN A 407 -27.80 22.30 -7.47
C GLN A 407 -28.72 22.74 -6.33
N ARG A 408 -28.16 22.97 -5.13
CA ARG A 408 -28.90 23.45 -3.96
C ARG A 408 -29.48 24.84 -4.22
N LEU A 409 -28.64 25.78 -4.66
CA LEU A 409 -29.06 27.16 -4.94
C LEU A 409 -30.08 27.24 -6.09
N ASP A 410 -29.87 26.47 -7.16
CA ASP A 410 -30.82 26.38 -8.28
C ASP A 410 -32.19 25.84 -7.83
N SER A 411 -32.19 24.82 -6.97
CA SER A 411 -33.41 24.26 -6.39
C SER A 411 -34.12 25.27 -5.48
N LEU A 412 -33.40 25.98 -4.61
CA LEU A 412 -33.97 26.99 -3.71
C LEU A 412 -34.57 28.17 -4.48
N LEU A 413 -33.91 28.60 -5.56
CA LEU A 413 -34.43 29.64 -6.45
C LEU A 413 -35.72 29.19 -7.14
N LYS A 414 -35.74 27.99 -7.73
CA LYS A 414 -36.97 27.41 -8.33
C LYS A 414 -38.10 27.28 -7.32
N MET A 415 -37.80 26.85 -6.09
CA MET A 415 -38.79 26.76 -5.02
C MET A 415 -39.33 28.13 -4.61
N SER A 416 -38.51 29.19 -4.67
CA SER A 416 -38.95 30.56 -4.35
C SER A 416 -39.90 31.18 -5.38
N GLU A 417 -39.99 30.60 -6.58
CA GLU A 417 -40.89 31.04 -7.65
C GLU A 417 -42.25 30.34 -7.59
N LEU A 418 -42.39 29.29 -6.77
CA LEU A 418 -43.65 28.56 -6.60
C LEU A 418 -44.66 29.36 -5.78
N SER A 419 -45.95 29.13 -6.07
CA SER A 419 -47.02 29.56 -5.18
C SER A 419 -46.88 28.89 -3.81
N GLU A 420 -47.33 29.53 -2.74
CA GLU A 420 -47.30 28.94 -1.40
C GLU A 420 -48.01 27.57 -1.35
N THR A 421 -49.10 27.44 -2.12
CA THR A 421 -49.83 26.16 -2.25
C THR A 421 -49.01 25.06 -2.92
N ASP A 422 -48.25 25.38 -3.97
CA ASP A 422 -47.46 24.38 -4.68
C ASP A 422 -46.14 24.06 -3.95
N LEU A 423 -45.53 25.06 -3.31
CA LEU A 423 -44.38 24.88 -2.45
C LEU A 423 -44.69 23.90 -1.30
N ASN A 424 -45.80 24.11 -0.60
CA ASN A 424 -46.23 23.22 0.48
C ASN A 424 -46.50 21.79 -0.02
N LYS A 425 -47.11 21.61 -1.20
CA LYS A 425 -47.29 20.26 -1.79
C LYS A 425 -45.95 19.55 -2.04
N VAL A 426 -44.95 20.26 -2.56
CA VAL A 426 -43.62 19.69 -2.81
C VAL A 426 -42.98 19.27 -1.48
N ILE A 427 -43.01 20.15 -0.47
CA ILE A 427 -42.47 19.86 0.86
C ILE A 427 -43.18 18.67 1.50
N ASP A 428 -44.51 18.63 1.48
CA ASP A 428 -45.31 17.54 2.04
C ASP A 428 -45.02 16.21 1.35
N SER A 429 -44.87 16.22 0.03
CA SER A 429 -44.52 15.00 -0.72
C SER A 429 -43.15 14.46 -0.30
N LYS A 430 -42.18 15.35 -0.02
CA LYS A 430 -40.85 14.96 0.46
C LYS A 430 -40.91 14.40 1.88
N ILE A 431 -41.68 15.03 2.77
CA ILE A 431 -41.92 14.57 4.14
C ILE A 431 -42.58 13.20 4.13
N ALA A 432 -43.62 13.00 3.31
CA ALA A 432 -44.28 11.71 3.16
C ALA A 432 -43.31 10.62 2.67
N PHE A 433 -42.50 10.91 1.66
CA PHE A 433 -41.48 9.98 1.16
C PHE A 433 -40.43 9.61 2.22
N LEU A 434 -39.93 10.60 2.99
CA LEU A 434 -38.97 10.33 4.07
C LEU A 434 -39.60 9.53 5.21
N THR A 435 -40.88 9.80 5.53
CA THR A 435 -41.64 9.06 6.54
C THR A 435 -41.83 7.60 6.10
N GLU A 436 -42.15 7.36 4.83
CA GLU A 436 -42.26 6.00 4.27
C GLU A 436 -40.91 5.26 4.30
N GLN A 437 -39.81 5.92 3.93
CA GLN A 437 -38.48 5.31 4.03
C GLN A 437 -38.11 4.96 5.48
N GLN A 438 -38.39 5.86 6.43
CA GLN A 438 -38.14 5.61 7.84
C GLN A 438 -38.97 4.43 8.34
N ASN A 439 -40.25 4.35 7.96
CA ASN A 439 -41.13 3.24 8.31
C ASN A 439 -40.64 1.91 7.72
N LYS A 440 -40.26 1.87 6.44
CA LYS A 440 -39.71 0.66 5.80
C LYS A 440 -38.40 0.21 6.45
N ALA A 441 -37.47 1.12 6.69
CA ALA A 441 -36.22 0.78 7.38
C ALA A 441 -36.48 0.24 8.79
N GLN A 442 -37.49 0.78 9.48
CA GLN A 442 -37.90 0.32 10.80
C GLN A 442 -38.59 -1.06 10.75
N GLU A 443 -39.42 -1.32 9.75
CA GLU A 443 -40.05 -2.63 9.48
C GLU A 443 -39.03 -3.70 9.13
N GLU A 444 -38.06 -3.40 8.26
CA GLU A 444 -36.95 -4.29 7.92
C GLU A 444 -36.09 -4.59 9.15
N ALA A 445 -35.75 -3.56 9.93
CA ALA A 445 -35.04 -3.73 11.19
C ALA A 445 -35.84 -4.57 12.20
N ASN A 446 -37.17 -4.44 12.24
CA ASN A 446 -38.06 -5.24 13.08
C ASN A 446 -38.17 -6.69 12.61
N THR A 447 -38.25 -6.93 11.30
CA THR A 447 -38.31 -8.27 10.70
C THR A 447 -36.98 -8.99 10.91
N GLN A 448 -35.86 -8.28 10.75
CA GLN A 448 -34.53 -8.81 11.05
C GLN A 448 -34.36 -9.08 12.56
N ARG A 449 -34.93 -8.23 13.43
CA ARG A 449 -35.04 -8.48 14.89
C ARG A 449 -35.81 -9.77 15.18
N GLN A 450 -36.95 -9.96 14.53
CA GLN A 450 -37.82 -11.12 14.73
C GLN A 450 -37.19 -12.40 14.20
N TYR A 451 -36.43 -12.32 13.11
CA TYR A 451 -35.64 -13.43 12.57
C TYR A 451 -34.49 -13.83 13.50
N LEU A 452 -33.73 -12.88 14.05
CA LEU A 452 -32.70 -13.15 15.07
C LEU A 452 -33.29 -13.72 16.37
N MET A 453 -34.46 -13.22 16.80
CA MET A 453 -35.17 -13.77 17.97
C MET A 453 -35.68 -15.19 17.73
N ASN A 454 -36.18 -15.50 16.53
CA ASN A 454 -36.63 -16.86 16.18
C ASN A 454 -35.47 -17.86 15.98
N GLN A 455 -34.31 -17.43 15.48
CA GLN A 455 -33.12 -18.29 15.49
C GLN A 455 -32.65 -18.62 16.91
N ASN A 456 -32.70 -17.64 17.82
CA ASN A 456 -32.28 -17.84 19.20
C ASN A 456 -33.32 -18.56 20.07
N SER A 457 -34.61 -18.53 19.74
CA SER A 457 -35.65 -19.30 20.45
C SER A 457 -35.59 -20.80 20.16
N LEU A 458 -35.07 -21.21 19.00
CA LEU A 458 -34.80 -22.61 18.66
C LEU A 458 -33.59 -23.20 19.43
N SER A 459 -32.72 -22.36 19.99
CA SER A 459 -31.55 -22.79 20.78
C SER A 459 -31.81 -22.91 22.29
N LEU A 460 -33.02 -22.57 22.76
CA LEU A 460 -33.39 -22.58 24.18
C LEU A 460 -34.02 -23.91 24.66
N ASN A 461 -34.16 -24.91 23.79
CA ASN A 461 -34.77 -26.20 24.12
C ASN A 461 -33.78 -27.30 24.54
N THR A 462 -32.50 -26.98 24.78
CA THR A 462 -31.54 -27.94 25.35
C THR A 462 -31.29 -27.64 26.83
N ASN A 463 -31.90 -28.45 27.68
CA ASN A 463 -31.76 -28.53 29.12
C ASN A 463 -30.30 -28.41 29.61
N GLN A 464 -29.96 -27.31 30.28
CA GLN A 464 -28.91 -27.26 31.30
C GLN A 464 -29.34 -26.34 32.43
N SER A 465 -30.04 -26.92 33.41
CA SER A 465 -30.27 -26.32 34.72
C SER A 465 -29.00 -26.45 35.58
N GLY A 466 -28.41 -25.31 35.99
CA GLY A 466 -27.51 -25.28 37.16
C GLY A 466 -26.08 -24.73 37.01
N SER A 467 -25.69 -24.10 35.89
CA SER A 467 -24.36 -23.45 35.77
C SER A 467 -24.43 -21.93 35.86
N TRP A 468 -23.46 -21.33 36.56
CA TRP A 468 -23.24 -19.88 36.71
C TRP A 468 -23.38 -19.13 35.37
N TYR A 469 -23.94 -17.91 35.38
CA TYR A 469 -24.35 -17.14 34.18
C TYR A 469 -23.34 -17.16 33.03
N PHE A 470 -22.04 -17.04 33.32
CA PHE A 470 -20.96 -16.99 32.33
C PHE A 470 -20.52 -18.35 31.77
N TYR A 471 -21.02 -19.46 32.29
CA TYR A 471 -20.75 -20.79 31.74
C TYR A 471 -21.85 -21.25 30.78
N ASN A 472 -22.98 -20.54 30.74
CA ASN A 472 -24.01 -20.76 29.76
C ASN A 472 -23.74 -19.87 28.54
N GLN A 473 -23.20 -20.47 27.47
CA GLN A 473 -22.90 -19.78 26.21
C GLN A 473 -24.13 -19.08 25.62
N SER A 474 -25.33 -19.63 25.82
CA SER A 474 -26.60 -19.04 25.37
C SER A 474 -26.93 -17.76 26.15
N THR A 475 -26.74 -17.77 27.47
CA THR A 475 -26.96 -16.59 28.32
C THR A 475 -25.89 -15.52 28.12
N LEU A 476 -24.64 -15.92 27.86
CA LEU A 476 -23.56 -15.03 27.45
C LEU A 476 -23.86 -14.34 26.12
N ALA A 477 -24.32 -15.09 25.12
CA ALA A 477 -24.73 -14.54 23.83
C ALA A 477 -25.92 -13.58 23.99
N PHE A 478 -26.91 -13.93 24.82
CA PHE A 478 -28.03 -13.06 25.16
C PHE A 478 -27.57 -11.77 25.85
N GLY A 479 -26.72 -11.87 26.87
CA GLY A 479 -26.17 -10.72 27.59
C GLY A 479 -25.30 -9.82 26.70
N ALA A 480 -24.51 -10.40 25.80
CA ALA A 480 -23.72 -9.65 24.84
C ALA A 480 -24.60 -8.93 23.81
N ALA A 481 -25.68 -9.57 23.35
CA ALA A 481 -26.66 -8.95 22.46
C ALA A 481 -27.44 -7.83 23.17
N GLU A 482 -27.89 -8.05 24.41
CA GLU A 482 -28.59 -7.04 25.22
C GLU A 482 -27.67 -5.85 25.55
N PHE A 483 -26.40 -6.12 25.86
CA PHE A 483 -25.39 -5.09 26.07
C PHE A 483 -25.20 -4.24 24.81
N LYS A 484 -25.04 -4.87 23.64
CA LYS A 484 -24.99 -4.16 22.35
C LYS A 484 -26.30 -3.43 22.02
N MET A 485 -27.44 -3.91 22.48
CA MET A 485 -28.74 -3.26 22.30
C MET A 485 -28.85 -1.99 23.15
N ARG A 486 -28.47 -2.05 24.44
CA ARG A 486 -28.54 -0.91 25.36
C ARG A 486 -27.44 0.11 25.14
N TRP A 487 -26.26 -0.34 24.71
CA TRP A 487 -25.05 0.48 24.70
C TRP A 487 -24.34 0.52 23.34
N GLY A 488 -24.79 -0.20 22.32
CA GLY A 488 -24.08 -0.27 21.03
C GLY A 488 -22.73 -1.00 21.12
N GLN A 489 -21.90 -0.85 20.10
CA GLN A 489 -20.51 -1.33 20.14
C GLN A 489 -19.69 -0.37 21.04
N ARG A 490 -19.29 -0.84 22.23
CA ARG A 490 -18.46 -0.07 23.16
C ARG A 490 -17.03 -0.59 23.13
N LYS A 491 -16.07 0.33 23.06
CA LYS A 491 -14.66 0.02 23.22
C LYS A 491 -14.41 -0.42 24.66
N LEU A 492 -13.52 -1.40 24.85
CA LEU A 492 -13.14 -1.88 26.18
C LEU A 492 -12.19 -0.86 26.82
N GLU A 493 -12.74 0.01 27.67
CA GLU A 493 -12.01 1.10 28.35
C GLU A 493 -12.77 1.55 29.61
N ASP A 494 -12.06 2.16 30.56
CA ASP A 494 -12.67 2.66 31.81
C ASP A 494 -13.75 3.71 31.53
N ASN A 495 -14.84 3.72 32.31
CA ASN A 495 -16.01 4.56 32.08
C ASN A 495 -16.73 4.30 30.73
N TRP A 496 -16.66 3.10 30.16
CA TRP A 496 -17.30 2.70 28.89
C TRP A 496 -18.80 3.07 28.76
N ARG A 497 -19.50 3.30 29.87
CA ARG A 497 -20.91 3.76 29.87
C ARG A 497 -21.08 5.19 29.34
N ARG A 498 -20.03 6.02 29.38
CA ARG A 498 -20.04 7.41 28.91
C ARG A 498 -19.52 7.46 27.48
N ARG A 499 -20.34 7.95 26.54
CA ARG A 499 -19.98 8.11 25.12
C ARG A 499 -19.02 9.28 24.89
N ASN A 500 -19.18 10.37 25.65
CA ASN A 500 -18.26 11.50 25.71
C ASN A 500 -17.55 11.52 27.07
N LYS A 501 -16.23 11.65 27.06
CA LYS A 501 -15.37 11.66 28.26
C LYS A 501 -14.53 12.94 28.33
N GLY A 502 -15.05 14.04 27.80
CA GLY A 502 -14.38 15.33 27.84
C GLY A 502 -14.16 15.83 29.28
N THR A 503 -13.09 16.61 29.47
CA THR A 503 -12.81 17.34 30.71
C THR A 503 -13.87 18.40 30.99
N LEU A 504 -13.92 18.90 32.23
CA LEU A 504 -14.92 19.88 32.70
C LEU A 504 -14.98 21.15 31.83
N GLU A 505 -13.86 21.55 31.20
CA GLU A 505 -13.78 22.65 30.24
C GLU A 505 -14.39 22.33 28.88
N GLN A 506 -14.31 21.07 28.44
CA GLN A 506 -14.90 20.59 27.19
C GLN A 506 -16.43 20.49 27.28
N LEU A 507 -16.96 20.21 28.46
CA LEU A 507 -18.40 20.25 28.77
C LEU A 507 -18.98 21.68 28.78
N ALA A 508 -18.15 22.68 29.10
CA ALA A 508 -18.55 24.09 29.08
C ALA A 508 -18.54 24.70 27.67
N GLU A 509 -17.65 24.22 26.79
CA GLU A 509 -17.68 24.53 25.35
C GLU A 509 -18.81 23.79 24.62
N GLU A 510 -19.09 22.53 24.97
CA GLU A 510 -20.26 21.79 24.46
C GLU A 510 -21.59 22.46 24.87
N GLN A 511 -21.70 23.09 26.06
CA GLN A 511 -22.89 23.86 26.45
C GLN A 511 -23.10 25.12 25.60
N LYS A 512 -22.02 25.79 25.17
CA LYS A 512 -22.11 26.94 24.25
C LYS A 512 -22.44 26.52 22.82
N GLU A 513 -22.03 25.33 22.39
CA GLU A 513 -22.45 24.72 21.13
C GLU A 513 -23.88 24.17 21.18
N GLU A 514 -24.35 23.63 22.32
CA GLU A 514 -25.74 23.22 22.53
C GLU A 514 -26.71 24.41 22.53
N GLU A 515 -26.30 25.59 23.02
CA GLU A 515 -27.11 26.82 22.89
C GLU A 515 -27.21 27.30 21.44
N LYS A 516 -26.18 27.10 20.59
CA LYS A 516 -26.26 27.32 19.14
C LYS A 516 -27.04 26.23 18.39
N MET A 517 -26.98 24.97 18.82
CA MET A 517 -27.70 23.85 18.19
C MET A 517 -29.21 23.81 18.49
N LYS A 518 -29.69 24.52 19.51
CA LYS A 518 -31.14 24.61 19.80
C LYS A 518 -31.92 25.43 18.78
N GLU A 519 -31.29 26.37 18.07
CA GLU A 519 -31.94 27.13 16.98
C GLU A 519 -32.08 26.33 15.68
N ASP A 520 -31.28 25.28 15.47
CA ASP A 520 -31.19 24.56 14.18
C ASP A 520 -31.85 23.16 14.17
N ASN A 521 -32.49 22.75 15.27
CA ASN A 521 -33.01 21.39 15.48
C ASN A 521 -34.42 21.18 14.89
N LEU A 522 -34.67 21.70 13.68
CA LEU A 522 -35.90 21.44 12.95
C LEU A 522 -35.87 20.01 12.39
N SER A 523 -36.95 19.26 12.59
CA SER A 523 -37.05 17.89 12.07
C SER A 523 -37.09 17.90 10.54
N PRO A 524 -36.34 17.04 9.83
CA PRO A 524 -36.50 16.84 8.39
C PRO A 524 -37.90 16.37 7.96
N LEU A 525 -38.77 16.03 8.92
CA LEU A 525 -40.19 15.70 8.72
C LEU A 525 -41.13 16.89 8.98
N SER A 526 -40.60 18.09 9.24
CA SER A 526 -41.38 19.31 9.44
C SER A 526 -41.25 20.25 8.24
N ARG A 527 -42.26 21.08 7.98
CA ARG A 527 -42.23 22.03 6.86
C ARG A 527 -41.22 23.15 7.09
N GLU A 528 -41.10 23.59 8.34
CA GLU A 528 -40.22 24.68 8.77
C GLU A 528 -38.76 24.40 8.43
N PHE A 529 -38.33 23.13 8.49
CA PHE A 529 -37.00 22.70 8.09
C PHE A 529 -36.68 23.08 6.64
N TYR A 530 -37.63 22.94 5.72
CA TYR A 530 -37.44 23.23 4.30
C TYR A 530 -37.66 24.70 3.95
N LEU A 531 -38.51 25.41 4.70
CA LEU A 531 -38.86 26.81 4.43
C LEU A 531 -37.78 27.81 4.87
N LYS A 532 -36.82 27.40 5.73
CA LYS A 532 -35.84 28.32 6.32
C LYS A 532 -34.85 28.91 5.30
N ASP A 533 -34.43 28.10 4.32
CA ASP A 533 -33.39 28.47 3.35
C ASP A 533 -33.96 28.99 2.02
N ILE A 534 -35.29 29.11 1.89
CA ILE A 534 -35.92 29.59 0.65
C ILE A 534 -35.94 31.13 0.67
N PRO A 535 -35.36 31.80 -0.35
CA PRO A 535 -35.30 33.26 -0.39
C PRO A 535 -36.71 33.85 -0.59
N LYS A 536 -37.09 34.79 0.27
CA LYS A 536 -38.45 35.37 0.28
C LYS A 536 -38.50 36.72 -0.43
N SER A 537 -37.42 37.50 -0.33
CA SER A 537 -37.32 38.82 -0.96
C SER A 537 -36.60 38.79 -2.32
N ALA A 538 -36.85 39.81 -3.16
CA ALA A 538 -36.13 39.96 -4.43
C ALA A 538 -34.62 40.15 -4.24
N ALA A 539 -34.20 40.83 -3.16
CA ALA A 539 -32.80 41.03 -2.84
C ALA A 539 -32.10 39.72 -2.43
N GLU A 540 -32.77 38.87 -1.63
CA GLU A 540 -32.27 37.54 -1.28
C GLU A 540 -32.16 36.62 -2.51
N ARG A 541 -33.17 36.66 -3.39
CA ARG A 541 -33.14 35.92 -4.66
C ARG A 541 -31.95 36.35 -5.50
N GLN A 542 -31.68 37.65 -5.65
CA GLN A 542 -30.52 38.12 -6.41
C GLN A 542 -29.19 37.65 -5.79
N LYS A 543 -29.07 37.67 -4.45
CA LYS A 543 -27.89 37.14 -3.77
C LYS A 543 -27.67 35.65 -4.08
N TYR A 544 -28.74 34.85 -4.09
CA TYR A 544 -28.66 33.42 -4.42
C TYR A 544 -28.32 33.19 -5.89
N VAL A 545 -28.79 34.05 -6.80
CA VAL A 545 -28.36 34.04 -8.22
C VAL A 545 -26.86 34.28 -8.32
N ASP A 546 -26.32 35.32 -7.66
CA ASP A 546 -24.88 35.62 -7.70
C ASP A 546 -24.02 34.49 -7.11
N GLN A 547 -24.50 33.84 -6.04
CA GLN A 547 -23.89 32.65 -5.45
C GLN A 547 -23.96 31.45 -6.39
N LYS A 548 -25.10 31.22 -7.06
CA LYS A 548 -25.29 30.13 -8.04
C LYS A 548 -24.31 30.28 -9.18
N GLN A 549 -24.17 31.51 -9.71
CA GLN A 549 -23.22 31.83 -10.76
C GLN A 549 -21.77 31.63 -10.31
N THR A 550 -21.43 32.07 -9.09
CA THR A 550 -20.09 31.83 -8.51
C THR A 550 -19.79 30.34 -8.39
N ALA A 551 -20.74 29.56 -7.87
CA ALA A 551 -20.61 28.11 -7.75
C ALA A 551 -20.39 27.46 -9.13
N LEU A 552 -21.11 27.91 -10.16
CA LEU A 552 -20.94 27.40 -11.53
C LEU A 552 -19.57 27.76 -12.14
N ILE A 553 -19.03 28.94 -11.85
CA ILE A 553 -17.66 29.32 -12.25
C ILE A 553 -16.63 28.43 -11.52
N ASN A 554 -16.82 28.18 -10.23
CA ASN A 554 -15.96 27.29 -9.47
C ASN A 554 -16.04 25.84 -9.96
N VAL A 555 -17.22 25.39 -10.44
CA VAL A 555 -17.38 24.10 -11.13
C VAL A 555 -16.53 24.08 -12.39
N ALA A 556 -16.55 25.13 -13.22
CA ALA A 556 -15.71 25.22 -14.41
C ALA A 556 -14.21 25.21 -14.06
N GLU A 557 -13.81 25.94 -13.03
CA GLU A 557 -12.41 25.91 -12.55
C GLU A 557 -12.00 24.51 -12.08
N ALA A 558 -12.84 23.85 -11.29
CA ALA A 558 -12.59 22.50 -10.79
C ALA A 558 -12.60 21.45 -11.92
N TYR A 559 -13.42 21.62 -12.97
CA TYR A 559 -13.32 20.81 -14.19
C TYR A 559 -11.94 20.93 -14.82
N ARG A 560 -11.44 22.14 -15.03
CA ARG A 560 -10.12 22.38 -15.63
C ARG A 560 -8.98 21.85 -14.76
N ALA A 561 -9.00 22.18 -13.47
CA ALA A 561 -7.84 22.00 -12.59
C ALA A 561 -7.82 20.65 -11.86
N ASP A 562 -8.98 20.13 -11.46
CA ASP A 562 -9.05 18.93 -10.62
C ASP A 562 -9.48 17.68 -11.40
N ALA A 563 -10.48 17.84 -12.28
CA ALA A 563 -10.94 16.75 -13.14
C ALA A 563 -10.13 16.64 -14.44
N GLU A 564 -9.27 17.63 -14.74
CA GLU A 564 -8.44 17.69 -15.96
C GLU A 564 -9.27 17.65 -17.26
N GLU A 565 -10.46 18.26 -17.22
CA GLU A 565 -11.47 18.29 -18.28
C GLU A 565 -11.72 19.75 -18.73
N PRO A 566 -10.76 20.42 -19.38
CA PRO A 566 -10.85 21.84 -19.72
C PRO A 566 -11.93 22.15 -20.77
N HIS A 567 -12.33 21.18 -21.60
CA HIS A 567 -13.46 21.36 -22.53
C HIS A 567 -14.80 21.51 -21.79
N GLN A 568 -15.01 20.75 -20.72
CA GLN A 568 -16.21 20.81 -19.88
C GLN A 568 -16.24 22.11 -19.08
N ALA A 569 -15.08 22.64 -18.68
CA ALA A 569 -14.98 23.97 -18.11
C ALA A 569 -15.51 25.03 -19.09
N ILE A 570 -15.07 24.99 -20.36
CA ILE A 570 -15.52 25.91 -21.41
C ILE A 570 -17.03 25.77 -21.66
N GLU A 571 -17.55 24.54 -21.77
CA GLU A 571 -18.97 24.29 -21.97
C GLU A 571 -19.83 24.82 -20.80
N THR A 572 -19.37 24.60 -19.57
CA THR A 572 -20.02 25.11 -18.35
C THR A 572 -20.10 26.64 -18.37
N LEU A 573 -19.01 27.31 -18.75
CA LEU A 573 -18.99 28.77 -18.86
C LEU A 573 -19.84 29.28 -20.03
N ASN A 574 -19.95 28.55 -21.14
CA ASN A 574 -20.79 28.95 -22.28
C ASN A 574 -22.26 29.03 -21.85
N GLY A 575 -22.71 28.06 -21.04
CA GLY A 575 -24.03 28.08 -20.42
C GLY A 575 -24.22 29.31 -19.52
N LEU A 576 -23.26 29.61 -18.65
CA LEU A 576 -23.32 30.77 -17.76
C LEU A 576 -23.41 32.11 -18.52
N MET A 577 -22.65 32.26 -19.61
CA MET A 577 -22.62 33.51 -20.39
C MET A 577 -23.93 33.79 -21.15
N SER A 578 -24.87 32.84 -21.19
CA SER A 578 -26.23 33.08 -21.70
C SER A 578 -27.13 33.80 -20.70
N GLU A 579 -26.71 33.90 -19.44
CA GLU A 579 -27.43 34.60 -18.36
C GLU A 579 -26.88 36.02 -18.13
N LYS A 580 -27.67 36.88 -17.46
CA LYS A 580 -27.17 38.15 -16.95
C LYS A 580 -26.28 37.91 -15.73
N ILE A 581 -25.00 38.20 -15.85
CA ILE A 581 -23.99 38.02 -14.79
C ILE A 581 -23.53 39.36 -14.22
N SER A 582 -23.15 39.38 -12.94
CA SER A 582 -22.55 40.55 -12.30
C SER A 582 -21.11 40.79 -12.81
N ASP A 583 -20.62 42.04 -12.78
CA ASP A 583 -19.26 42.39 -13.21
C ASP A 583 -18.18 41.56 -12.50
N ALA A 584 -18.39 41.24 -11.21
CA ALA A 584 -17.48 40.41 -10.43
C ALA A 584 -17.43 38.96 -10.93
N ASN A 585 -18.58 38.39 -11.31
CA ASN A 585 -18.65 37.04 -11.88
C ASN A 585 -18.20 37.02 -13.34
N GLU A 586 -18.41 38.09 -14.10
CA GLU A 586 -17.90 38.24 -15.47
C GLU A 586 -16.37 38.20 -15.50
N LEU A 587 -15.70 38.95 -14.62
CA LEU A 587 -14.24 38.91 -14.49
C LEU A 587 -13.73 37.50 -14.18
N LYS A 588 -14.36 36.81 -13.21
CA LYS A 588 -13.98 35.44 -12.85
C LYS A 588 -14.20 34.48 -14.02
N ALA A 589 -15.34 34.57 -14.71
CA ALA A 589 -15.64 33.74 -15.87
C ALA A 589 -14.62 33.95 -17.00
N TYR A 590 -14.26 35.20 -17.34
CA TYR A 590 -13.23 35.48 -18.33
C TYR A 590 -11.86 34.94 -17.94
N SER A 591 -11.48 35.05 -16.66
CA SER A 591 -10.24 34.46 -16.15
C SER A 591 -10.25 32.93 -16.33
N THR A 592 -11.35 32.26 -15.99
CA THR A 592 -11.48 30.82 -16.14
C THR A 592 -11.50 30.40 -17.61
N TYR A 593 -12.13 31.17 -18.51
CA TYR A 593 -12.03 30.95 -19.96
C TYR A 593 -10.59 31.07 -20.46
N TYR A 594 -9.89 32.15 -20.10
CA TYR A 594 -8.48 32.36 -20.47
C TYR A 594 -7.63 31.14 -20.08
N GLN A 595 -7.73 30.69 -18.83
CA GLN A 595 -6.99 29.52 -18.34
C GLN A 595 -7.43 28.21 -19.03
N SER A 596 -8.71 28.04 -19.33
CA SER A 596 -9.23 26.84 -19.98
C SER A 596 -8.81 26.76 -21.45
N TYR A 597 -8.84 27.88 -22.18
CA TYR A 597 -8.38 27.94 -23.56
C TYR A 597 -6.86 27.77 -23.69
N LEU A 598 -6.07 28.24 -22.71
CA LEU A 598 -4.66 27.89 -22.60
C LEU A 598 -4.46 26.38 -22.43
N ALA A 599 -5.25 25.73 -21.57
CA ALA A 599 -5.14 24.30 -21.30
C ALA A 599 -5.47 23.43 -22.53
N VAL A 600 -6.32 23.89 -23.46
CA VAL A 600 -6.62 23.21 -24.73
C VAL A 600 -5.81 23.74 -25.92
N ASN A 601 -4.77 24.54 -25.67
CA ASN A 601 -3.90 25.14 -26.68
C ASN A 601 -4.63 25.98 -27.76
N ASN A 602 -5.77 26.60 -27.40
CA ASN A 602 -6.45 27.56 -28.25
C ASN A 602 -6.01 28.98 -27.88
N LEU A 603 -4.81 29.36 -28.34
CA LEU A 603 -4.18 30.63 -28.00
C LEU A 603 -4.95 31.86 -28.50
N SER A 604 -5.67 31.72 -29.62
CA SER A 604 -6.51 32.80 -30.16
C SER A 604 -7.65 33.15 -29.21
N GLU A 605 -8.40 32.15 -28.75
CA GLU A 605 -9.48 32.38 -27.79
C GLU A 605 -8.93 32.81 -26.43
N ALA A 606 -7.82 32.24 -25.97
CA ALA A 606 -7.15 32.72 -24.75
C ALA A 606 -6.82 34.22 -24.86
N GLN A 607 -6.22 34.65 -25.98
CA GLN A 607 -5.91 36.07 -26.21
C GLN A 607 -7.18 36.94 -26.23
N ARG A 608 -8.26 36.47 -26.86
CA ARG A 608 -9.56 37.17 -26.85
C ARG A 608 -10.07 37.42 -25.43
N TYR A 609 -10.04 36.42 -24.55
CA TYR A 609 -10.49 36.58 -23.16
C TYR A 609 -9.54 37.43 -22.32
N LYS A 610 -8.23 37.39 -22.59
CA LYS A 610 -7.27 38.33 -22.00
C LYS A 610 -7.59 39.78 -22.37
N GLU A 611 -7.89 40.05 -23.63
CA GLU A 611 -8.29 41.39 -24.10
C GLU A 611 -9.62 41.84 -23.50
N LEU A 612 -10.59 40.93 -23.35
CA LEU A 612 -11.84 41.23 -22.66
C LEU A 612 -11.60 41.64 -21.20
N ILE A 613 -10.70 40.97 -20.47
CA ILE A 613 -10.34 41.34 -19.09
C ILE A 613 -9.70 42.74 -19.05
N LEU A 614 -8.76 43.03 -19.96
CA LEU A 614 -8.09 44.33 -20.04
C LEU A 614 -9.06 45.47 -20.35
N ASN A 615 -10.00 45.25 -21.27
CA ASN A 615 -10.92 46.29 -21.75
C ASN A 615 -12.12 46.51 -20.81
N LYS A 616 -12.71 45.44 -20.27
CA LYS A 616 -13.91 45.52 -19.42
C LYS A 616 -13.59 45.64 -17.93
N HIS A 617 -12.46 45.12 -17.47
CA HIS A 617 -12.06 45.13 -16.05
C HIS A 617 -10.65 45.71 -15.81
N PRO A 618 -10.31 46.90 -16.35
CA PRO A 618 -8.95 47.46 -16.33
C PRO A 618 -8.40 47.72 -14.92
N LYS A 619 -9.28 47.93 -13.93
CA LYS A 619 -8.90 48.19 -12.53
C LYS A 619 -8.70 46.90 -11.71
N SER A 620 -8.96 45.73 -12.28
CA SER A 620 -8.79 44.46 -11.57
C SER A 620 -7.31 44.11 -11.40
N GLY A 621 -6.95 43.41 -10.31
CA GLY A 621 -5.59 42.93 -10.11
C GLY A 621 -5.09 41.99 -11.22
N LEU A 622 -6.00 41.26 -11.87
CA LEU A 622 -5.72 40.41 -13.04
C LEU A 622 -5.39 41.25 -14.29
N ALA A 623 -6.14 42.32 -14.56
CA ALA A 623 -5.80 43.23 -15.66
C ALA A 623 -4.46 43.92 -15.42
N GLN A 624 -4.20 44.35 -14.18
CA GLN A 624 -2.92 44.95 -13.79
C GLN A 624 -1.75 43.96 -13.90
N SER A 625 -1.95 42.67 -13.62
CA SER A 625 -0.89 41.66 -13.79
C SER A 625 -0.61 41.38 -15.27
N PHE A 626 -1.63 41.41 -16.14
CA PHE A 626 -1.44 41.34 -17.59
C PHE A 626 -0.73 42.57 -18.17
N SER A 627 -0.98 43.76 -17.62
CA SER A 627 -0.32 45.01 -18.03
C SER A 627 1.09 45.15 -17.46
N ASN A 628 1.35 44.68 -16.24
CA ASN A 628 2.68 44.72 -15.63
C ASN A 628 3.66 43.72 -16.29
N SER A 629 3.16 42.63 -16.89
CA SER A 629 4.03 41.77 -17.72
C SER A 629 4.44 42.43 -19.05
N GLN A 630 3.68 43.43 -19.52
CA GLN A 630 4.03 44.26 -20.69
C GLN A 630 5.15 45.29 -20.41
N HIS A 631 5.54 45.52 -19.15
CA HIS A 631 6.65 46.42 -18.81
C HIS A 631 8.03 45.76 -18.78
N SER A 632 8.14 44.47 -19.11
CA SER A 632 9.41 43.90 -19.60
C SER A 632 9.50 44.09 -21.12
N THR A 633 9.71 45.34 -21.53
CA THR A 633 10.19 45.65 -22.88
C THR A 633 11.67 45.32 -22.92
N ASP A 634 11.98 44.03 -23.08
CA ASP A 634 13.17 43.63 -23.80
C ASP A 634 12.75 42.61 -24.84
N SER A 635 13.13 42.90 -26.08
CA SER A 635 12.87 42.15 -27.30
C SER A 635 13.28 40.67 -27.15
N GLN A 636 12.40 39.82 -26.64
CA GLN A 636 12.59 38.37 -26.58
C GLN A 636 11.96 37.75 -27.83
N SER A 637 12.77 37.00 -28.57
CA SER A 637 12.36 36.35 -29.83
C SER A 637 11.17 35.40 -29.61
N PRO A 638 10.14 35.39 -30.47
CA PRO A 638 9.04 34.42 -30.44
C PRO A 638 9.52 32.97 -30.29
N VAL A 639 10.70 32.68 -30.84
CA VAL A 639 11.38 31.38 -30.80
C VAL A 639 11.67 30.90 -29.36
N VAL A 640 12.07 31.80 -28.46
CA VAL A 640 12.43 31.43 -27.07
C VAL A 640 11.18 31.11 -26.24
N SER A 641 10.10 31.86 -26.46
CA SER A 641 8.80 31.61 -25.82
C SER A 641 8.16 30.31 -26.33
N GLU A 642 8.25 30.05 -27.63
CA GLU A 642 7.76 28.80 -28.24
C GLU A 642 8.55 27.58 -27.75
N ALA A 643 9.87 27.71 -27.60
CA ALA A 643 10.71 26.65 -27.03
C ALA A 643 10.35 26.34 -25.57
N LEU A 644 10.03 27.35 -24.76
CA LEU A 644 9.57 27.14 -23.38
C LEU A 644 8.21 26.42 -23.33
N ALA A 645 7.26 26.83 -24.17
CA ALA A 645 5.97 26.15 -24.30
C ALA A 645 6.16 24.69 -24.72
N LYS A 646 7.09 24.44 -25.66
CA LYS A 646 7.41 23.09 -26.11
C LYS A 646 8.05 22.24 -25.01
N CYS A 647 8.91 22.82 -24.17
CA CYS A 647 9.42 22.14 -22.98
C CYS A 647 8.29 21.69 -22.05
N VAL A 648 7.28 22.53 -21.82
CA VAL A 648 6.11 22.18 -20.99
C VAL A 648 5.30 21.04 -21.62
N GLU A 649 5.07 21.06 -22.94
CA GLU A 649 4.43 19.93 -23.64
C GLU A 649 5.23 18.62 -23.48
N LEU A 650 6.56 18.69 -23.63
CA LEU A 650 7.45 17.54 -23.48
C LEU A 650 7.45 16.99 -22.05
N LEU A 651 7.38 17.86 -21.03
CA LEU A 651 7.21 17.45 -19.64
C LEU A 651 5.89 16.70 -19.41
N ASN A 652 4.78 17.22 -19.93
CA ASN A 652 3.47 16.59 -19.82
C ASN A 652 3.41 15.24 -20.55
N ALA A 653 4.17 15.08 -21.63
CA ALA A 653 4.32 13.82 -22.36
C ALA A 653 5.38 12.88 -21.75
N SER A 654 5.94 13.18 -20.57
CA SER A 654 7.03 12.45 -19.91
C SER A 654 8.32 12.31 -20.75
N LYS A 655 8.52 13.17 -21.74
CA LYS A 655 9.71 13.22 -22.61
C LYS A 655 10.81 14.10 -22.00
N TYR A 656 11.28 13.69 -20.83
CA TYR A 656 12.16 14.51 -20.00
C TYR A 656 13.52 14.82 -20.64
N ASN A 657 14.14 13.87 -21.35
CA ASN A 657 15.41 14.09 -22.05
C ASN A 657 15.30 15.14 -23.16
N GLU A 658 14.19 15.13 -23.92
CA GLU A 658 13.92 16.09 -24.99
C GLU A 658 13.71 17.50 -24.40
N CYS A 659 12.94 17.60 -23.30
CA CYS A 659 12.76 18.85 -22.57
C CYS A 659 14.08 19.41 -22.04
N LEU A 660 14.94 18.56 -21.45
CA LEU A 660 16.23 18.97 -20.91
C LEU A 660 17.16 19.48 -22.02
N SER A 661 17.23 18.78 -23.14
CA SER A 661 18.02 19.20 -24.29
C SER A 661 17.57 20.57 -24.81
N LEU A 662 16.26 20.77 -24.97
CA LEU A 662 15.69 22.02 -25.47
C LEU A 662 15.87 23.17 -24.47
N ALA A 663 15.66 22.92 -23.18
CA ALA A 663 15.88 23.92 -22.14
C ALA A 663 17.35 24.33 -22.01
N ASN A 664 18.29 23.40 -22.19
CA ASN A 664 19.72 23.69 -22.13
C ASN A 664 20.21 24.52 -23.33
N GLN A 665 19.63 24.32 -24.51
CA GLN A 665 19.93 25.12 -25.71
C GLN A 665 19.62 26.61 -25.52
N HIS A 666 18.63 26.93 -24.67
CA HIS A 666 18.23 28.30 -24.38
C HIS A 666 18.78 28.87 -23.06
N SER A 667 19.69 28.14 -22.39
CA SER A 667 20.25 28.55 -21.08
C SER A 667 20.93 29.92 -21.06
N THR A 668 21.50 30.36 -22.20
CA THR A 668 22.17 31.66 -22.35
C THR A 668 21.34 32.70 -23.11
N THR A 669 20.30 32.29 -23.83
CA THR A 669 19.45 33.17 -24.64
C THR A 669 18.09 33.49 -23.99
N ALA A 670 17.77 32.85 -22.87
CA ALA A 670 16.45 32.94 -22.23
C ALA A 670 16.11 34.30 -21.61
N GLY A 671 17.12 35.14 -21.31
CA GLY A 671 16.93 36.46 -20.69
C GLY A 671 15.89 36.46 -19.55
N ALA A 672 14.78 37.20 -19.73
CA ALA A 672 13.72 37.30 -18.73
C ALA A 672 12.98 35.98 -18.43
N LEU A 673 13.05 34.99 -19.34
CA LEU A 673 12.48 33.65 -19.17
C LEU A 673 13.44 32.64 -18.52
N ALA A 674 14.65 33.05 -18.14
CA ALA A 674 15.64 32.17 -17.52
C ALA A 674 15.12 31.44 -16.26
N PRO A 675 14.36 32.08 -15.34
CA PRO A 675 13.79 31.39 -14.18
C PRO A 675 12.80 30.27 -14.57
N GLN A 676 11.99 30.48 -15.63
CA GLN A 676 11.01 29.51 -16.12
C GLN A 676 11.69 28.33 -16.80
N PHE A 677 12.75 28.58 -17.59
CA PHE A 677 13.58 27.51 -18.16
C PHE A 677 14.29 26.70 -17.07
N ALA A 678 14.75 27.34 -15.99
CA ALA A 678 15.32 26.63 -14.85
C ALA A 678 14.29 25.74 -14.15
N LEU A 679 13.03 26.18 -14.05
CA LEU A 679 11.94 25.40 -13.44
C LEU A 679 11.57 24.16 -14.28
N VAL A 680 11.38 24.29 -15.60
CA VAL A 680 11.10 23.13 -16.46
C VAL A 680 12.27 22.15 -16.50
N ARG A 681 13.52 22.67 -16.41
CA ARG A 681 14.71 21.84 -16.27
C ARG A 681 14.71 21.06 -14.95
N ALA A 682 14.37 21.70 -13.83
CA ALA A 682 14.25 21.03 -12.54
C ALA A 682 13.23 19.89 -12.60
N MET A 683 12.06 20.13 -13.20
CA MET A 683 11.02 19.11 -13.39
C MET A 683 11.49 17.94 -14.26
N ALA A 684 12.12 18.21 -15.40
CA ALA A 684 12.64 17.18 -16.29
C ALA A 684 13.75 16.36 -15.62
N THR A 685 14.67 17.02 -14.91
CA THR A 685 15.71 16.37 -14.11
C THR A 685 15.12 15.48 -13.03
N GLY A 686 14.06 15.94 -12.35
CA GLY A 686 13.34 15.14 -11.37
C GLY A 686 12.68 13.90 -11.95
N GLY A 687 12.10 14.03 -13.15
CA GLY A 687 11.51 12.91 -13.89
C GLY A 687 12.52 11.84 -14.32
N LEU A 688 13.78 12.21 -14.60
CA LEU A 688 14.83 11.29 -15.03
C LEU A 688 15.67 10.70 -13.90
N LEU A 689 16.12 11.57 -13.01
CA LEU A 689 17.14 11.25 -12.01
C LEU A 689 16.54 11.09 -10.60
N GLY A 690 15.23 11.29 -10.47
CA GLY A 690 14.49 11.08 -9.23
C GLY A 690 14.52 12.28 -8.28
N LYS A 691 13.96 12.04 -7.09
CA LYS A 691 13.59 13.07 -6.11
C LYS A 691 14.77 13.92 -5.62
N ASP A 692 15.95 13.34 -5.49
CA ASP A 692 17.14 14.05 -4.98
C ASP A 692 17.68 15.06 -5.98
N ALA A 693 17.76 14.68 -7.25
CA ALA A 693 18.15 15.59 -8.32
C ALA A 693 17.12 16.69 -8.50
N TYR A 694 15.82 16.38 -8.32
CA TYR A 694 14.76 17.38 -8.36
C TYR A 694 14.92 18.43 -7.27
N ARG A 695 15.09 17.98 -6.01
CA ARG A 695 15.28 18.87 -4.85
C ARG A 695 16.47 19.81 -5.05
N LYS A 696 17.60 19.27 -5.52
CA LYS A 696 18.81 20.05 -5.78
C LYS A 696 18.56 21.18 -6.78
N GLU A 697 17.90 20.89 -7.91
CA GLU A 697 17.60 21.90 -8.92
C GLU A 697 16.59 22.94 -8.40
N LEU A 698 15.56 22.53 -7.65
CA LEU A 698 14.60 23.45 -7.04
C LEU A 698 15.27 24.40 -6.03
N SER A 699 16.17 23.89 -5.18
CA SER A 699 16.94 24.73 -4.26
C SER A 699 17.85 25.71 -5.01
N ALA A 700 18.46 25.29 -6.12
CA ALA A 700 19.28 26.18 -6.94
C ALA A 700 18.47 27.33 -7.55
N ILE A 701 17.21 27.10 -7.96
CA ILE A 701 16.32 28.16 -8.46
C ILE A 701 16.05 29.22 -7.39
N ILE A 702 15.80 28.79 -6.15
CA ILE A 702 15.53 29.70 -5.04
C ILE A 702 16.76 30.56 -4.74
N SER A 703 17.95 29.97 -4.77
CA SER A 703 19.20 30.71 -4.54
C SER A 703 19.56 31.65 -5.70
N GLN A 704 19.33 31.23 -6.96
CA GLN A 704 19.73 31.99 -8.15
C GLN A 704 18.71 33.07 -8.55
N TYR A 705 17.42 32.84 -8.30
CA TYR A 705 16.32 33.73 -8.73
C TYR A 705 15.35 34.08 -7.58
N PRO A 706 15.83 34.56 -6.42
CA PRO A 706 15.05 34.62 -5.17
C PRO A 706 13.74 35.42 -5.23
N ASN A 707 13.64 36.41 -6.13
CA ASN A 707 12.46 37.28 -6.28
C ASN A 707 11.53 36.87 -7.45
N SER A 708 11.79 35.75 -8.12
CA SER A 708 11.00 35.29 -9.27
C SER A 708 9.79 34.46 -8.86
N GLU A 709 8.74 34.45 -9.69
CA GLU A 709 7.61 33.52 -9.52
C GLU A 709 8.09 32.05 -9.56
N ALA A 710 9.09 31.74 -10.38
CA ALA A 710 9.69 30.40 -10.44
C ALA A 710 10.34 29.98 -9.11
N ALA A 711 10.94 30.90 -8.36
CA ALA A 711 11.48 30.60 -7.03
C ALA A 711 10.38 30.35 -6.00
N LYS A 712 9.26 31.09 -6.06
CA LYS A 712 8.09 30.81 -5.22
C LYS A 712 7.52 29.42 -5.52
N THR A 713 7.34 29.09 -6.79
CA THR A 713 6.88 27.76 -7.22
C THR A 713 7.87 26.66 -6.82
N ALA A 714 9.19 26.91 -6.94
CA ALA A 714 10.20 25.95 -6.52
C ALA A 714 10.17 25.68 -5.01
N LEU A 715 9.94 26.73 -4.20
CA LEU A 715 9.76 26.60 -2.76
C LEU A 715 8.51 25.80 -2.41
N GLU A 716 7.40 26.03 -3.12
CA GLU A 716 6.16 25.24 -2.96
C GLU A 716 6.38 23.76 -3.26
N TYR A 717 7.10 23.43 -4.34
CA TYR A 717 7.42 22.04 -4.68
C TYR A 717 8.36 21.39 -3.68
N LEU A 718 9.38 22.10 -3.18
CA LEU A 718 10.21 21.59 -2.07
C LEU A 718 9.36 21.29 -0.83
N ASN A 719 8.48 22.22 -0.44
CA ASN A 719 7.57 22.04 0.68
C ASN A 719 6.64 20.84 0.51
N GLN A 720 6.15 20.58 -0.71
CA GLN A 720 5.34 19.38 -1.00
C GLN A 720 6.16 18.10 -0.92
N LEU A 721 7.38 18.10 -1.46
CA LEU A 721 8.29 16.95 -1.38
C LEU A 721 8.68 16.63 0.06
N ASP A 722 8.83 17.65 0.91
CA ASP A 722 9.08 17.53 2.35
C ASP A 722 7.85 16.99 3.08
N LYS A 723 6.65 17.54 2.83
CA LYS A 723 5.39 17.01 3.39
C LYS A 723 5.16 15.55 3.02
N GLN A 724 5.51 15.12 1.80
CA GLN A 724 5.43 13.72 1.40
C GLN A 724 6.46 12.84 2.13
N THR A 725 7.69 13.31 2.29
CA THR A 725 8.70 12.59 3.09
C THR A 725 8.27 12.48 4.55
N LEU A 726 7.68 13.53 5.12
CA LEU A 726 7.15 13.54 6.49
C LEU A 726 5.97 12.58 6.68
N LYS A 727 5.05 12.50 5.71
CA LYS A 727 4.00 11.48 5.72
C LYS A 727 4.57 10.07 5.67
N LEU A 728 5.65 9.84 4.91
CA LEU A 728 6.32 8.54 4.82
C LEU A 728 7.04 8.17 6.13
N ILE A 729 7.63 9.15 6.84
CA ILE A 729 8.25 8.98 8.16
C ILE A 729 7.18 8.68 9.23
N ASN A 730 6.00 9.30 9.15
CA ASN A 730 4.89 9.05 10.08
C ASN A 730 4.08 7.77 9.75
N SER A 731 4.19 7.23 8.53
CA SER A 731 3.31 6.14 8.05
C SER A 731 3.70 4.72 8.47
N THR A 732 4.83 4.51 9.14
CA THR A 732 5.20 3.16 9.62
C THR A 732 4.60 2.82 10.99
N ASP A 733 4.06 3.80 11.72
CA ASP A 733 3.44 3.59 13.03
C ASP A 733 1.95 4.01 13.03
N SER A 734 1.10 3.27 12.30
CA SER A 734 -0.37 3.34 12.42
C SER A 734 -1.09 2.10 11.84
N ALA A 735 -0.48 0.92 11.89
CA ALA A 735 -1.21 -0.33 11.62
C ALA A 735 -1.75 -1.00 12.89
N GLU A 736 -1.21 -0.71 14.09
CA GLU A 736 -1.70 -1.33 15.32
C GLU A 736 -1.68 -0.35 16.51
N LYS A 737 -2.82 0.34 16.68
CA LYS A 737 -3.33 1.11 17.85
C LYS A 737 -3.57 2.60 17.57
N SER A 738 -4.71 2.90 16.95
CA SER A 738 -5.56 4.00 17.41
C SER A 738 -6.97 3.91 16.80
N ASN A 739 -7.90 3.38 17.58
CA ASN A 739 -9.31 3.77 17.45
C ASN A 739 -9.47 5.12 18.15
N GLN A 740 -9.13 6.21 17.47
CA GLN A 740 -9.64 7.55 17.76
C GLN A 740 -9.93 8.26 16.44
N THR A 741 -11.15 8.76 16.35
CA THR A 741 -11.76 9.52 15.25
C THR A 741 -10.85 10.67 14.80
N PRO A 742 -10.71 10.97 13.50
CA PRO A 742 -10.05 12.18 13.04
C PRO A 742 -10.99 13.36 13.28
N THR A 743 -10.91 13.97 14.46
CA THR A 743 -11.48 15.29 14.67
C THR A 743 -10.62 16.28 13.87
N LYS A 744 -11.21 16.91 12.86
CA LYS A 744 -10.72 18.18 12.31
C LYS A 744 -10.64 19.17 13.48
N SER A 745 -9.46 19.31 14.06
CA SER A 745 -9.10 20.46 14.87
C SER A 745 -7.84 21.04 14.26
N ALA A 746 -7.93 22.28 13.80
CA ALA A 746 -6.76 23.09 13.57
C ALA A 746 -6.03 23.20 14.90
N SER A 747 -4.99 22.39 15.12
CA SER A 747 -4.17 22.50 16.31
C SER A 747 -3.61 23.91 16.38
N ILE A 748 -4.05 24.67 17.37
CA ILE A 748 -3.29 25.80 17.91
C ILE A 748 -1.97 25.19 18.37
N THR A 749 -0.91 25.34 17.57
CA THR A 749 0.40 24.82 17.93
C THR A 749 0.89 25.58 19.16
N SER A 750 1.23 24.84 20.22
CA SER A 750 1.89 25.35 21.43
C SER A 750 3.29 25.93 21.14
N TYR A 751 3.84 25.66 19.96
CA TYR A 751 5.11 26.17 19.45
C TYR A 751 5.10 27.69 19.28
N ARG A 752 6.22 28.33 19.65
CA ARG A 752 6.38 29.80 19.61
C ARG A 752 7.65 30.19 18.88
N VAL A 753 7.63 31.35 18.23
CA VAL A 753 8.87 31.92 17.66
C VAL A 753 9.68 32.48 18.82
N SER A 754 10.90 31.98 18.97
CA SER A 754 11.89 32.47 19.92
C SER A 754 13.10 32.91 19.12
N GLU A 755 13.84 33.91 19.60
CA GLU A 755 15.16 34.29 19.07
C GLU A 755 16.30 33.81 20.00
N ALA A 756 15.96 33.03 21.05
CA ALA A 756 16.88 32.52 22.06
C ALA A 756 17.71 31.32 21.57
N CYS A 757 18.05 30.38 22.45
CA CYS A 757 18.79 29.14 22.13
C CYS A 757 18.16 28.40 20.92
N HIS A 758 18.95 28.11 19.87
CA HIS A 758 18.54 27.35 18.69
C HIS A 758 19.49 26.20 18.39
N ILE A 759 18.92 25.14 17.83
CA ILE A 759 19.59 23.90 17.46
C ILE A 759 19.07 23.44 16.09
N THR A 760 19.82 22.56 15.42
CA THR A 760 19.34 21.85 14.24
C THR A 760 19.08 20.40 14.63
N ILE A 761 17.89 19.91 14.29
CA ILE A 761 17.52 18.50 14.51
C ILE A 761 17.46 17.74 13.21
N LEU A 762 17.73 16.44 13.30
CA LEU A 762 17.58 15.48 12.23
C LEU A 762 16.84 14.24 12.77
N VAL A 763 15.63 13.99 12.29
CA VAL A 763 14.83 12.81 12.59
C VAL A 763 15.21 11.70 11.62
N ILE A 764 15.63 10.55 12.13
CA ILE A 764 16.05 9.39 11.34
C ILE A 764 15.45 8.09 11.92
N PRO A 765 15.37 7.00 11.13
CA PRO A 765 15.00 5.69 11.65
C PRO A 765 15.99 5.23 12.73
N ASN A 766 15.50 4.59 13.79
CA ASN A 766 16.33 4.05 14.89
C ASN A 766 17.25 2.89 14.45
N THR A 767 16.97 2.30 13.28
CA THR A 767 17.81 1.30 12.59
C THR A 767 18.99 1.92 11.85
N ALA A 768 19.02 3.25 11.71
CA ALA A 768 20.09 3.95 11.01
C ALA A 768 21.45 3.79 11.70
N ASN A 769 22.52 3.70 10.89
CA ASN A 769 23.88 3.64 11.41
C ASN A 769 24.32 5.00 11.95
N PHE A 770 24.01 5.26 13.22
CA PHE A 770 24.34 6.50 13.91
C PHE A 770 25.83 6.83 13.86
N ASN A 771 26.72 5.85 13.97
CA ASN A 771 28.16 6.10 13.99
C ASN A 771 28.66 6.63 12.64
N GLN A 772 28.17 6.06 11.54
CA GLN A 772 28.48 6.55 10.20
C GLN A 772 27.92 7.95 9.97
N LEU A 773 26.66 8.19 10.35
CA LEU A 773 26.04 9.50 10.20
C LEU A 773 26.75 10.56 11.06
N LYS A 774 27.10 10.23 12.30
CA LYS A 774 27.85 11.11 13.21
C LYS A 774 29.21 11.46 12.60
N PHE A 775 29.93 10.48 12.04
CA PHE A 775 31.21 10.74 11.36
C PHE A 775 31.06 11.70 10.17
N ASN A 776 30.03 11.50 9.34
CA ASN A 776 29.73 12.35 8.19
C ASN A 776 29.39 13.79 8.62
N LEU A 777 28.59 13.95 9.67
CA LEU A 777 28.20 15.25 10.22
C LEU A 777 29.38 15.95 10.93
N VAL A 778 30.26 15.22 11.61
CA VAL A 778 31.51 15.80 12.16
C VAL A 778 32.38 16.34 11.03
N SER A 779 32.49 15.61 9.92
CA SER A 779 33.24 16.07 8.74
C SER A 779 32.61 17.33 8.14
N LEU A 780 31.28 17.40 8.07
CA LEU A 780 30.57 18.61 7.65
C LEU A 780 30.80 19.79 8.61
N ASN A 781 30.78 19.55 9.92
CA ASN A 781 31.00 20.59 10.92
C ASN A 781 32.39 21.22 10.78
N LEU A 782 33.42 20.40 10.56
CA LEU A 782 34.79 20.86 10.32
C LEU A 782 34.91 21.67 9.02
N GLU A 783 34.10 21.37 8.00
CA GLU A 783 34.08 22.12 6.74
C GLU A 783 33.35 23.47 6.88
N LEU A 784 32.20 23.49 7.56
CA LEU A 784 31.35 24.68 7.66
C LEU A 784 31.82 25.67 8.73
N SER A 785 32.30 25.16 9.87
CA SER A 785 32.66 25.96 11.05
C SER A 785 33.83 25.34 11.81
N PRO A 786 35.08 25.42 11.29
CA PRO A 786 36.26 24.79 11.90
C PRO A 786 36.54 25.23 13.35
N GLU A 787 36.16 26.47 13.70
CA GLU A 787 36.39 27.08 15.02
C GLU A 787 35.27 26.81 16.03
N GLN A 788 34.16 26.17 15.62
CA GLN A 788 32.99 25.93 16.46
C GLN A 788 32.87 24.43 16.81
N GLU A 789 33.04 24.09 18.09
CA GLU A 789 32.86 22.73 18.58
C GLU A 789 31.36 22.38 18.68
N LEU A 790 30.81 21.83 17.59
CA LEU A 790 29.45 21.32 17.54
C LEU A 790 29.37 19.88 18.05
N ASN A 791 28.51 19.68 19.04
CA ASN A 791 28.13 18.38 19.58
C ASN A 791 26.97 17.78 18.80
N ILE A 792 27.04 16.46 18.59
CA ILE A 792 25.98 15.67 17.97
C ILE A 792 25.54 14.62 19.00
N SER A 793 24.33 14.79 19.50
CA SER A 793 23.72 13.86 20.46
C SER A 793 22.52 13.16 19.83
N LYS A 794 22.28 11.91 20.24
CA LYS A 794 21.14 11.11 19.79
C LYS A 794 20.18 10.91 20.94
N GLN A 795 18.90 11.13 20.69
CA GLN A 795 17.81 10.89 21.63
C GLN A 795 16.72 10.09 20.95
N GLN A 796 16.11 9.15 21.67
CA GLN A 796 14.98 8.40 21.13
C GLN A 796 13.76 9.32 21.03
N PHE A 797 13.10 9.35 19.87
CA PHE A 797 11.90 10.15 19.65
C PHE A 797 10.63 9.30 19.84
N ASP A 798 10.57 8.18 19.13
CA ASP A 798 9.49 7.20 19.21
C ASP A 798 10.00 5.74 19.09
N SER A 799 9.09 4.80 18.82
CA SER A 799 9.38 3.37 18.65
C SER A 799 10.31 3.07 17.47
N GLU A 800 10.32 3.94 16.46
CA GLU A 800 10.90 3.70 15.14
C GLU A 800 11.93 4.74 14.73
N ASN A 801 11.96 5.90 15.40
CA ASN A 801 12.76 7.07 15.04
C ASN A 801 13.59 7.59 16.22
N ASP A 802 14.80 8.03 15.89
CA ASP A 802 15.68 8.80 16.75
C ASP A 802 15.74 10.26 16.26
N ILE A 803 15.91 11.21 17.18
CA ILE A 803 16.29 12.59 16.89
C ILE A 803 17.78 12.76 17.17
N LEU A 804 18.49 13.26 16.17
CA LEU A 804 19.83 13.79 16.34
C LEU A 804 19.74 15.29 16.58
N VAL A 805 20.35 15.74 17.66
CA VAL A 805 20.46 17.16 18.03
C VAL A 805 21.88 17.62 17.74
N ILE A 806 22.00 18.66 16.92
CA ILE A 806 23.25 19.33 16.56
C ILE A 806 23.25 20.71 17.25
N SER A 807 24.20 20.90 18.16
CA SER A 807 24.24 22.06 19.06
C SER A 807 25.67 22.32 19.56
N PRO A 808 25.99 23.50 20.13
CA PRO A 808 25.15 24.69 20.26
C PRO A 808 25.22 25.61 19.03
N PHE A 809 24.12 26.29 18.70
CA PHE A 809 24.12 27.49 17.85
C PHE A 809 23.71 28.72 18.66
N ASN A 810 24.46 29.80 18.52
CA ASN A 810 24.28 31.02 19.32
C ASN A 810 23.12 31.91 18.82
N SER A 811 22.48 31.55 17.70
CA SER A 811 21.34 32.29 17.17
C SER A 811 20.50 31.45 16.21
N LYS A 812 19.24 31.85 16.02
CA LYS A 812 18.33 31.32 14.99
C LYS A 812 18.98 31.31 13.61
N LYS A 813 19.64 32.41 13.23
CA LYS A 813 20.32 32.54 11.93
C LYS A 813 21.36 31.44 11.70
N LYS A 814 22.23 31.17 12.68
CA LYS A 814 23.25 30.12 12.55
C LYS A 814 22.65 28.71 12.43
N ALA A 815 21.58 28.42 13.17
CA ALA A 815 20.89 27.14 13.05
C ALA A 815 20.18 26.98 11.69
N MET A 816 19.66 28.07 11.14
CA MET A 816 19.06 28.10 9.79
C MET A 816 20.13 27.97 8.69
N ASP A 817 21.27 28.64 8.81
CA ASP A 817 22.39 28.49 7.88
C ASP A 817 22.87 27.04 7.86
N TYR A 818 22.98 26.40 9.02
CA TYR A 818 23.32 24.99 9.12
C TYR A 818 22.26 24.08 8.49
N TYR A 819 20.97 24.35 8.72
CA TYR A 819 19.85 23.66 8.08
C TYR A 819 19.92 23.71 6.55
N TYR A 820 20.15 24.90 5.96
CA TYR A 820 20.27 25.03 4.50
C TYR A 820 21.48 24.28 3.94
N ASN A 821 22.62 24.33 4.63
CA ASN A 821 23.80 23.57 4.24
C ASN A 821 23.57 22.05 4.31
N LEU A 822 22.85 21.58 5.33
CA LEU A 822 22.54 20.16 5.50
C LEU A 822 21.58 19.67 4.39
N ILE A 823 20.61 20.50 3.98
CA ILE A 823 19.75 20.22 2.83
C ILE A 823 20.58 20.16 1.54
N GLN A 824 21.45 21.15 1.33
CA GLN A 824 22.29 21.22 0.13
C GLN A 824 23.25 20.02 0.02
N LYS A 825 23.72 19.52 1.17
CA LYS A 825 24.66 18.39 1.28
C LYS A 825 24.01 17.12 1.82
N GLN A 826 22.71 16.92 1.58
CA GLN A 826 21.97 15.75 2.10
C GLN A 826 22.56 14.39 1.68
N SER A 827 23.41 14.35 0.64
CA SER A 827 24.16 13.15 0.24
C SER A 827 24.92 12.53 1.41
N ILE A 828 25.41 13.32 2.37
CA ILE A 828 26.11 12.83 3.56
C ILE A 828 25.20 12.02 4.49
N ILE A 829 23.89 12.29 4.47
CA ILE A 829 22.88 11.55 5.24
C ILE A 829 22.57 10.24 4.50
N THR A 830 22.36 10.31 3.18
CA THR A 830 22.08 9.13 2.34
C THR A 830 23.26 8.15 2.26
N GLN A 831 24.51 8.63 2.29
CA GLN A 831 25.72 7.79 2.35
C GLN A 831 25.80 6.97 3.65
N ALA A 832 25.08 7.37 4.70
CA ALA A 832 24.93 6.58 5.91
C ALA A 832 23.80 5.52 5.81
N GLY A 833 23.23 5.33 4.61
CA GLY A 833 22.14 4.38 4.35
C GLY A 833 20.76 4.90 4.79
N ILE A 834 20.60 6.22 4.92
CA ILE A 834 19.38 6.85 5.43
C ILE A 834 18.67 7.56 4.28
N ASP A 835 17.60 6.95 3.78
CA ASP A 835 16.77 7.42 2.67
C ASP A 835 15.51 8.17 3.14
N LYS A 836 15.14 8.01 4.42
CA LYS A 836 14.04 8.70 5.07
C LYS A 836 14.55 9.52 6.24
N PHE A 837 14.52 10.84 6.12
CA PHE A 837 14.86 11.74 7.23
C PHE A 837 14.09 13.06 7.13
N ALA A 838 13.99 13.77 8.24
CA ALA A 838 13.48 15.13 8.29
C ALA A 838 14.44 16.01 9.09
N THR A 839 14.68 17.25 8.64
CA THR A 839 15.55 18.19 9.35
C THR A 839 14.85 19.52 9.57
N PHE A 840 15.11 20.14 10.71
CA PHE A 840 14.53 21.42 11.11
C PHE A 840 15.51 22.22 11.96
N ALA A 841 15.51 23.55 11.82
CA ALA A 841 16.03 24.40 12.89
C ALA A 841 14.92 24.60 13.93
N ILE A 842 15.25 24.43 15.21
CA ILE A 842 14.28 24.45 16.31
C ILE A 842 14.85 25.19 17.51
N SER A 843 14.01 25.97 18.20
CA SER A 843 14.40 26.59 19.47
C SER A 843 14.46 25.52 20.57
N CYS A 844 15.30 25.72 21.57
CA CYS A 844 15.47 24.76 22.66
C CYS A 844 14.14 24.50 23.40
N GLU A 845 13.29 25.54 23.56
CA GLU A 845 11.93 25.43 24.10
C GLU A 845 11.00 24.58 23.21
N ASN A 846 11.02 24.80 21.90
CA ASN A 846 10.17 24.03 20.98
C ASN A 846 10.61 22.58 20.87
N LEU A 847 11.89 22.27 21.10
CA LEU A 847 12.35 20.88 21.16
C LEU A 847 11.73 20.15 22.36
N GLU A 848 11.64 20.79 23.52
CA GLU A 848 10.98 20.19 24.69
C GLU A 848 9.50 19.90 24.41
N ILE A 849 8.82 20.83 23.75
CA ILE A 849 7.43 20.65 23.30
C ILE A 849 7.34 19.49 22.30
N LEU A 850 8.23 19.44 21.31
CA LEU A 850 8.26 18.39 20.30
C LEU A 850 8.50 17.00 20.91
N LEU A 851 9.45 16.88 21.83
CA LEU A 851 9.75 15.63 22.53
C LEU A 851 8.59 15.18 23.44
N LYS A 852 7.87 16.14 24.04
CA LYS A 852 6.73 15.87 24.92
C LYS A 852 5.47 15.49 24.14
N GLU A 853 5.13 16.26 23.12
CA GLU A 853 3.90 16.09 22.33
C GLU A 853 4.06 15.02 21.24
N LYS A 854 5.30 14.70 20.86
CA LYS A 854 5.65 13.81 19.74
C LYS A 854 4.96 14.18 18.42
N ASN A 855 4.58 15.46 18.30
CA ASN A 855 3.83 15.98 17.16
C ASN A 855 4.78 16.62 16.14
N LEU A 856 5.51 15.77 15.41
CA LEU A 856 6.46 16.21 14.39
C LEU A 856 5.77 16.94 13.23
N GLU A 857 4.57 16.51 12.84
CA GLU A 857 3.79 17.15 11.77
C GLU A 857 3.33 18.56 12.16
N GLY A 858 2.87 18.74 13.39
CA GLY A 858 2.54 20.05 13.95
C GLY A 858 3.75 20.97 14.02
N TYR A 859 4.92 20.45 14.42
CA TYR A 859 6.15 21.25 14.45
C TYR A 859 6.62 21.62 13.05
N ALA A 860 6.58 20.69 12.09
CA ALA A 860 6.92 20.96 10.70
C ALA A 860 6.02 22.06 10.11
N GLY A 861 4.71 21.98 10.35
CA GLY A 861 3.76 23.02 9.93
C GLY A 861 4.08 24.40 10.52
N PHE A 862 4.48 24.46 11.79
CA PHE A 862 4.95 25.68 12.44
C PHE A 862 6.27 26.19 11.83
N PHE A 863 7.26 25.31 11.67
CA PHE A 863 8.56 25.65 11.06
C PHE A 863 8.41 26.25 9.66
N PHE A 864 7.61 25.64 8.80
CA PHE A 864 7.36 26.15 7.44
C PHE A 864 6.70 27.54 7.43
N ASN A 865 5.83 27.83 8.40
CA ASN A 865 5.13 29.10 8.46
C ASN A 865 5.91 30.22 9.17
N SER A 866 6.87 29.87 10.01
CA SER A 866 7.53 30.84 10.91
C SER A 866 9.05 30.96 10.73
N TYR A 867 9.69 30.01 10.05
CA TYR A 867 11.14 30.01 9.78
C TYR A 867 11.48 30.12 8.29
N LEU A 868 10.59 29.67 7.39
CA LEU A 868 10.81 29.67 5.92
C LEU A 868 9.95 30.68 5.14
N LYS A 869 9.06 31.41 5.82
CA LYS A 869 8.42 32.61 5.28
C LYS A 869 9.20 33.83 5.75
#